data_AF-A0A813YQP3-F1
#
_entry.id   AF-A0A813YQP3-F1
#
_cell.length_a   1.000
_cell.length_b   1.000
_cell.length_c   1.000
_cell.angle_alpha   90.00
_cell.angle_beta   90.00
_cell.angle_gamma   90.00
#
_symmetry.space_group_name_H-M   'P 1'
#
loop_
_entity.id
_entity.type
_entity.pdbx_description
1 polymer ?
#
loop_
_entity_poly.entity_id
_entity_poly.type
_entity_poly.pdbx_seq_one_letter_code
_entity_poly.pdbx_strand_id
1 'polypeptide(L)'
;MSGMGYGTLYVNGINVDPSRRLDPGWTTYTQRVLYVSYDITQFLKGHSTNCIGVQLGLGFYTNEQWGGGVPAPAPEVFGPPPRLLLQVNIVLSDYTTMNITSDTTWLGREGAHRKDNMYMGTIYDTRAERYNWSTAGFTDPYSLWLNASLIESPLTSPTGQLTYQSMDPIRISPYALHIATSASRTGYKSMPPGVIGGNVMDGGVFNATPLASQQVPTYDISQNIAGYCTLTITGRKGMTVSSRHAELLNKPGVDGIKYQGLNSANYQIISASDDFIIQGDPHEILTPLFTYHGFRYISVYANYINIESVVCAAIHSETTLIGNFTSSSLILNQIQHNILWSQLSNIMSILTDCSQRQERRGWLGDAALSVDAALFNFDLYGLYVNFLRNIADVQHEDGSIPDTAPYSVGGYVADPSWAHAYPEITWRIYQHYNDTAIVKQHYAGIQAWVDYLTSRAQQSGLANMYFAYGDWETPANYPVTNSSLVSAFSYLSDMMTMPVVAWLKQRWRLLLIILTPLILLPLPIIINNSQGRCGYIVVILSVYWISEAIPLAVTSLLPLILFPMAGVLTAEDVAPHYFNDIIVLFFGSLAFGCAVETVNLHHRIALLVLSWVGTTTKWIMAGMMGTTAFLSMWMNNTASTSIMLPVVLAIVHELDVFSENSLDSQQDNIQTTVNINGAFDSTNTEGADENKTGQIAHTTQNIELVKPETSVVVNTRLKLLCCKRQKVEHSNTYKKQHDELKKGFLLAIAYSSSIGGLSSLVGTAPNIYLKGFVDSEYNGTGFRVNFLNFLLFALPTGILMLVVCWIWLQLCYNKKELFQCHYSAERHKAQIKLKAILTKQYKDLGRPKWSELVVAGIFVLLIVLWITREFSSRTGWSMIFQRKHISDGTVAIFCGILPLILPASNPFNRRHDWKYEPIVKWNDLAHHVSWGALILLGAGLALASAFQKSKLSDSVAQALGFVSHIPRAAAIMIIVVISGFFTEVTSNTSTATIFFPVLNSVATSSGIHPAFLLLPCTLAVSLAFMLPIATPPNSIVFASGALRVIDMIKTGIFNITLSK
;
A
#
# COMPACT_ATOMS: atom_id res chain seq x y z
N MET A 1 10.94 3.60 -24.41
CA MET A 1 11.88 4.59 -24.96
C MET A 1 13.06 4.73 -24.01
N SER A 2 14.27 4.86 -24.55
CA SER A 2 15.47 5.21 -23.80
C SER A 2 16.33 6.15 -24.65
N GLY A 3 16.40 7.42 -24.26
CA GLY A 3 17.35 8.39 -24.86
C GLY A 3 18.62 8.39 -24.02
N MET A 4 19.78 8.19 -24.64
CA MET A 4 21.05 8.20 -23.91
C MET A 4 21.39 9.64 -23.52
N GLY A 5 21.43 9.91 -22.22
CA GLY A 5 21.28 11.26 -21.68
C GLY A 5 19.82 11.44 -21.30
N TYR A 6 19.08 12.24 -22.06
CA TYR A 6 17.65 12.45 -21.84
C TYR A 6 16.84 12.43 -23.15
N GLY A 7 15.53 12.21 -23.06
CA GLY A 7 14.63 12.19 -24.20
C GLY A 7 13.22 12.68 -23.89
N THR A 8 12.59 13.37 -24.84
CA THR A 8 11.19 13.79 -24.79
C THR A 8 10.44 13.26 -26.00
N LEU A 9 9.32 12.56 -25.75
CA LEU A 9 8.52 11.90 -26.78
C LEU A 9 7.37 12.80 -27.26
N TYR A 10 7.26 12.92 -28.58
CA TYR A 10 6.17 13.61 -29.26
C TYR A 10 5.43 12.63 -30.17
N VAL A 11 4.10 12.69 -30.16
CA VAL A 11 3.24 11.94 -31.09
C VAL A 11 2.28 12.93 -31.74
N ASN A 12 2.32 13.03 -33.07
CA ASN A 12 1.47 13.92 -33.85
C ASN A 12 1.50 15.40 -33.40
N GLY A 13 2.69 15.91 -33.07
CA GLY A 13 2.89 17.29 -32.61
C GLY A 13 2.68 17.51 -31.12
N ILE A 14 2.19 16.51 -30.39
CA ILE A 14 1.85 16.61 -28.96
C ILE A 14 2.95 15.96 -28.13
N ASN A 15 3.51 16.69 -27.16
CA ASN A 15 4.37 16.09 -26.14
C ASN A 15 3.53 15.14 -25.29
N VAL A 16 3.90 13.87 -25.26
CA VAL A 16 3.12 12.79 -24.62
C VAL A 16 2.96 13.03 -23.11
N ASP A 17 3.98 13.58 -22.45
CA ASP A 17 3.93 13.97 -21.04
C ASP A 17 4.85 15.18 -20.80
N PRO A 18 4.31 16.42 -20.90
CA PRO A 18 5.11 17.63 -20.73
C PRO A 18 5.52 17.89 -19.27
N SER A 19 4.97 17.15 -18.31
CA SER A 19 5.32 17.30 -16.89
C SER A 19 6.65 16.61 -16.56
N ARG A 20 6.96 15.52 -17.27
CA ARG A 20 8.21 14.77 -17.10
C ARG A 20 9.39 15.53 -17.67
N ARG A 21 10.50 15.46 -16.96
CA ARG A 21 11.78 16.08 -17.31
C ARG A 21 12.89 15.07 -17.06
N LEU A 22 14.02 15.25 -17.76
CA LEU A 22 15.25 14.52 -17.46
C LEU A 22 15.07 12.98 -17.37
N ASP A 23 14.26 12.42 -18.26
CA ASP A 23 14.04 10.98 -18.40
C ASP A 23 14.92 10.43 -19.55
N PRO A 24 15.45 9.20 -19.45
CA PRO A 24 15.47 8.33 -18.27
C PRO A 24 16.46 8.81 -17.19
N GLY A 25 16.31 8.29 -15.98
CA GLY A 25 17.19 8.60 -14.85
C GLY A 25 18.63 8.10 -14.99
N TRP A 26 19.53 8.70 -14.20
CA TRP A 26 20.97 8.41 -14.29
C TRP A 26 21.36 7.08 -13.60
N THR A 27 22.09 6.24 -14.33
CA THR A 27 22.67 4.96 -13.87
C THR A 27 24.12 4.81 -14.37
N THR A 28 24.79 3.74 -13.95
CA THR A 28 26.06 3.30 -14.55
C THR A 28 25.78 2.70 -15.93
N TYR A 29 25.80 3.51 -16.99
CA TYR A 29 25.33 3.13 -18.33
C TYR A 29 25.99 1.90 -18.95
N THR A 30 27.19 1.52 -18.51
CA THR A 30 27.91 0.31 -18.95
C THR A 30 27.42 -0.98 -18.31
N GLN A 31 26.76 -0.87 -17.16
CA GLN A 31 26.15 -1.98 -16.41
C GLN A 31 24.63 -1.99 -16.57
N ARG A 32 24.00 -0.82 -16.56
CA ARG A 32 22.55 -0.71 -16.57
C ARG A 32 22.09 0.55 -17.27
N VAL A 33 21.15 0.37 -18.19
CA VAL A 33 20.48 1.46 -18.92
C VAL A 33 19.00 1.42 -18.60
N LEU A 34 18.42 2.57 -18.26
CA LEU A 34 16.98 2.66 -17.99
C LEU A 34 16.16 2.95 -19.25
N TYR A 35 14.97 2.36 -19.34
CA TYR A 35 13.95 2.77 -20.29
C TYR A 35 12.65 3.16 -19.59
N VAL A 36 11.92 4.09 -20.20
CA VAL A 36 10.59 4.53 -19.78
C VAL A 36 9.53 4.02 -20.75
N SER A 37 8.32 3.80 -20.22
CA SER A 37 7.15 3.38 -21.01
C SER A 37 6.07 4.44 -20.96
N TYR A 38 5.39 4.66 -22.09
CA TYR A 38 4.28 5.60 -22.23
C TYR A 38 3.08 4.89 -22.85
N ASP A 39 1.88 5.19 -22.36
CA ASP A 39 0.66 4.88 -23.09
C ASP A 39 0.38 6.00 -24.09
N ILE A 40 0.51 5.67 -25.38
CA ILE A 40 0.32 6.63 -26.47
C ILE A 40 -1.02 6.48 -27.20
N THR A 41 -1.93 5.62 -26.71
CA THR A 41 -3.16 5.22 -27.41
C THR A 41 -4.01 6.42 -27.82
N GLN A 42 -4.19 7.39 -26.91
CA GLN A 42 -4.98 8.59 -27.14
C GLN A 42 -4.36 9.59 -28.14
N PHE A 43 -3.07 9.46 -28.44
CA PHE A 43 -2.36 10.37 -29.35
C PHE A 43 -2.30 9.82 -30.78
N LEU A 44 -2.62 8.54 -30.98
CA LEU A 44 -2.65 7.90 -32.29
C LEU A 44 -3.97 8.19 -33.02
N LYS A 45 -3.87 8.36 -34.33
CA LYS A 45 -5.02 8.54 -35.24
C LYS A 45 -5.23 7.26 -36.04
N GLY A 46 -6.39 6.60 -35.87
CA GLY A 46 -6.61 5.22 -36.34
C GLY A 46 -6.57 4.98 -37.85
N HIS A 47 -6.94 5.96 -38.68
CA HIS A 47 -6.99 5.82 -40.16
C HIS A 47 -6.15 6.86 -40.91
N SER A 48 -5.19 7.50 -40.24
CA SER A 48 -4.33 8.51 -40.88
C SER A 48 -2.86 8.25 -40.62
N THR A 49 -2.00 8.93 -41.38
CA THR A 49 -0.57 8.96 -41.12
C THR A 49 -0.31 9.50 -39.71
N ASN A 50 0.51 8.79 -38.95
CA ASN A 50 0.98 9.21 -37.64
C ASN A 50 2.47 9.59 -37.75
N CYS A 51 2.91 10.51 -36.91
CA CYS A 51 4.31 10.88 -36.79
C CYS A 51 4.75 10.75 -35.33
N ILE A 52 5.93 10.17 -35.13
CA ILE A 52 6.58 10.06 -33.82
C ILE A 52 7.87 10.86 -33.90
N GLY A 53 8.03 11.82 -33.00
CA GLY A 53 9.23 12.62 -32.86
C GLY A 53 9.86 12.39 -31.49
N VAL A 54 11.19 12.36 -31.42
CA VAL A 54 11.91 12.33 -30.15
C VAL A 54 12.94 13.45 -30.15
N GLN A 55 12.95 14.25 -29.09
CA GLN A 55 13.98 15.23 -28.85
C GLN A 55 14.97 14.68 -27.82
N LEU A 56 16.27 14.73 -28.10
CA LEU A 56 17.32 14.16 -27.26
C LEU A 56 18.15 15.26 -26.61
N GLY A 57 18.53 15.04 -25.36
CA GLY A 57 19.49 15.84 -24.60
C GLY A 57 20.68 14.99 -24.16
N LEU A 58 21.81 15.63 -23.91
CA LEU A 58 23.08 14.96 -23.66
C LEU A 58 23.17 14.33 -22.25
N GLY A 59 22.47 14.91 -21.27
CA GLY A 59 22.37 14.43 -19.89
C GLY A 59 23.70 14.05 -19.24
N PHE A 60 23.73 13.14 -18.26
CA PHE A 60 25.01 12.68 -17.66
C PHE A 60 25.79 11.67 -18.54
N TYR A 61 25.33 11.39 -19.75
CA TYR A 61 25.88 10.34 -20.61
C TYR A 61 27.15 10.78 -21.37
N THR A 62 27.32 12.07 -21.64
CA THR A 62 28.37 12.57 -22.56
C THR A 62 29.46 13.39 -21.89
N ASN A 63 30.66 13.40 -22.49
CA ASN A 63 31.86 14.06 -21.95
C ASN A 63 31.76 15.59 -21.92
N GLU A 64 30.92 16.17 -22.77
CA GLU A 64 30.70 17.63 -22.87
C GLU A 64 30.12 18.24 -21.58
N GLN A 65 29.61 17.38 -20.71
CA GLN A 65 29.00 17.73 -19.43
C GLN A 65 30.04 17.96 -18.34
N TRP A 66 31.26 17.43 -18.52
CA TRP A 66 32.27 17.27 -17.47
C TRP A 66 33.45 18.27 -17.58
N GLY A 67 33.26 19.38 -18.30
CA GLY A 67 34.30 20.42 -18.46
C GLY A 67 34.58 21.25 -17.19
N GLY A 68 35.79 21.82 -17.09
CA GLY A 68 36.15 22.78 -16.03
C GLY A 68 37.16 22.28 -14.98
N GLY A 69 37.64 21.03 -15.05
CA GLY A 69 38.63 20.50 -14.10
C GLY A 69 38.10 19.44 -13.13
N VAL A 70 36.84 19.01 -13.30
CA VAL A 70 36.31 17.80 -12.67
C VAL A 70 36.69 16.61 -13.56
N PRO A 71 37.27 15.52 -13.02
CA PRO A 71 37.53 14.31 -13.79
C PRO A 71 36.21 13.76 -14.33
N ALA A 72 36.12 13.56 -15.65
CA ALA A 72 35.08 12.71 -16.21
C ALA A 72 35.26 11.29 -15.65
N PRO A 73 34.18 10.50 -15.46
CA PRO A 73 34.31 9.10 -15.10
C PRO A 73 35.17 8.39 -16.15
N ALA A 74 36.42 8.09 -15.82
CA ALA A 74 37.30 7.32 -16.67
C ALA A 74 36.93 5.83 -16.56
N PRO A 75 36.88 5.04 -17.66
CA PRO A 75 37.02 5.41 -19.08
C PRO A 75 35.70 5.45 -19.89
N GLU A 76 34.53 5.55 -19.26
CA GLU A 76 33.26 5.06 -19.86
C GLU A 76 32.22 6.13 -20.23
N VAL A 77 32.64 7.37 -20.44
CA VAL A 77 31.74 8.41 -20.95
C VAL A 77 31.75 8.41 -22.48
N PHE A 78 30.60 8.15 -23.07
CA PHE A 78 30.44 8.04 -24.52
C PHE A 78 30.39 9.44 -25.16
N GLY A 79 31.17 9.63 -26.22
CA GLY A 79 31.13 10.86 -27.01
C GLY A 79 29.86 10.94 -27.89
N PRO A 80 29.55 12.14 -28.43
CA PRO A 80 28.50 12.30 -29.44
C PRO A 80 28.66 11.31 -30.59
N PRO A 81 27.56 10.93 -31.28
CA PRO A 81 26.25 11.62 -31.30
C PRO A 81 25.23 11.12 -30.25
N PRO A 82 24.13 11.88 -30.01
CA PRO A 82 22.98 11.44 -29.20
C PRO A 82 22.41 10.10 -29.70
N ARG A 83 21.95 9.26 -28.77
CA ARG A 83 21.46 7.90 -29.09
C ARG A 83 20.03 7.69 -28.60
N LEU A 84 19.25 6.92 -29.35
CA LEU A 84 17.86 6.59 -29.03
C LEU A 84 17.63 5.09 -29.24
N LEU A 85 16.97 4.47 -28.26
CA LEU A 85 16.29 3.20 -28.43
C LEU A 85 14.79 3.39 -28.20
N LEU A 86 13.99 3.13 -29.24
CA LEU A 86 12.54 3.23 -29.18
C LEU A 86 11.89 1.96 -29.76
N GLN A 87 10.87 1.48 -29.06
CA GLN A 87 9.95 0.49 -29.57
C GLN A 87 8.53 0.92 -29.19
N VAL A 88 7.64 0.91 -30.15
CA VAL A 88 6.21 1.19 -30.00
C VAL A 88 5.46 -0.05 -30.38
N ASN A 89 4.63 -0.55 -29.46
CA ASN A 89 3.80 -1.73 -29.68
C ASN A 89 2.35 -1.27 -29.79
N ILE A 90 1.72 -1.52 -30.94
CA ILE A 90 0.33 -1.16 -31.22
C ILE A 90 -0.47 -2.45 -31.31
N VAL A 91 -1.51 -2.57 -30.49
CA VAL A 91 -2.49 -3.66 -30.57
C VAL A 91 -3.69 -3.14 -31.35
N LEU A 92 -3.99 -3.77 -32.49
CA LEU A 92 -5.11 -3.42 -33.35
C LEU A 92 -6.41 -4.04 -32.82
N SER A 93 -7.56 -3.56 -33.32
CA SER A 93 -8.89 -4.01 -32.88
C SER A 93 -9.17 -5.50 -33.16
N ASP A 94 -8.43 -6.11 -34.07
CA ASP A 94 -8.47 -7.54 -34.40
C ASP A 94 -7.49 -8.39 -33.56
N TYR A 95 -6.89 -7.79 -32.54
CA TYR A 95 -5.86 -8.38 -31.66
C TYR A 95 -4.51 -8.68 -32.34
N THR A 96 -4.29 -8.20 -33.56
CA THR A 96 -2.96 -8.26 -34.18
C THR A 96 -2.05 -7.17 -33.61
N THR A 97 -0.74 -7.41 -33.63
CA THR A 97 0.27 -6.48 -33.09
C THR A 97 1.15 -5.91 -34.19
N MET A 98 1.34 -4.59 -34.16
CA MET A 98 2.30 -3.87 -35.01
C MET A 98 3.39 -3.25 -34.14
N ASN A 99 4.65 -3.47 -34.50
CA ASN A 99 5.79 -2.92 -33.78
C ASN A 99 6.54 -1.91 -34.67
N ILE A 100 6.78 -0.71 -34.14
CA ILE A 100 7.60 0.31 -34.77
C ILE A 100 8.85 0.50 -33.91
N THR A 101 10.03 0.32 -34.50
CA THR A 101 11.32 0.41 -33.81
C THR A 101 12.16 1.55 -34.35
N SER A 102 13.06 2.08 -33.52
CA SER A 102 14.14 2.98 -33.97
C SER A 102 15.13 2.19 -34.85
N ASP A 103 15.34 2.66 -36.09
CA ASP A 103 16.25 2.05 -37.07
C ASP A 103 16.82 3.12 -38.03
N THR A 104 17.48 2.71 -39.12
CA THR A 104 18.11 3.60 -40.11
C THR A 104 17.14 4.35 -41.01
N THR A 105 15.85 4.06 -40.94
CA THR A 105 14.80 4.79 -41.67
C THR A 105 14.37 6.08 -40.97
N TRP A 106 14.73 6.21 -39.68
CA TRP A 106 14.48 7.43 -38.92
C TRP A 106 15.34 8.58 -39.44
N LEU A 107 14.79 9.79 -39.38
CA LEU A 107 15.49 11.02 -39.74
C LEU A 107 15.88 11.79 -38.47
N GLY A 108 17.08 12.37 -38.47
CA GLY A 108 17.59 13.21 -37.39
C GLY A 108 18.23 14.50 -37.90
N ARG A 109 18.26 15.53 -37.06
CA ARG A 109 18.93 16.81 -37.31
C ARG A 109 19.26 17.50 -35.98
N GLU A 110 20.15 18.48 -36.02
CA GLU A 110 20.29 19.42 -34.92
C GLU A 110 19.05 20.34 -34.83
N GLY A 111 18.59 20.54 -33.59
CA GLY A 111 17.43 21.35 -33.24
C GLY A 111 17.79 22.76 -32.74
N ALA A 112 16.83 23.36 -32.03
CA ALA A 112 16.99 24.70 -31.42
C ALA A 112 17.93 24.72 -30.20
N HIS A 113 18.11 23.59 -29.50
CA HIS A 113 19.15 23.48 -28.48
C HIS A 113 20.51 23.40 -29.15
N ARG A 114 21.30 24.48 -29.02
CA ARG A 114 22.67 24.55 -29.52
C ARG A 114 23.67 24.02 -28.51
N LYS A 115 23.29 24.03 -27.24
CA LYS A 115 24.02 23.43 -26.12
C LYS A 115 23.05 23.09 -25.00
N ASP A 116 23.23 21.94 -24.38
CA ASP A 116 22.59 21.59 -23.11
C ASP A 116 23.62 21.00 -22.16
N ASN A 117 23.66 21.51 -20.93
CA ASN A 117 24.59 21.06 -19.91
C ASN A 117 23.92 21.12 -18.53
N MET A 118 24.04 20.05 -17.75
CA MET A 118 23.50 19.93 -16.39
C MET A 118 24.03 21.01 -15.45
N TYR A 119 25.29 21.41 -15.59
CA TYR A 119 25.94 22.36 -14.71
C TYR A 119 25.94 23.79 -15.25
N MET A 120 26.24 23.95 -16.53
CA MET A 120 26.45 25.26 -17.14
C MET A 120 25.13 25.91 -17.57
N GLY A 121 24.10 25.12 -17.85
CA GLY A 121 22.80 25.54 -18.39
C GLY A 121 22.67 25.26 -19.89
N THR A 122 21.76 25.96 -20.56
CA THR A 122 21.47 25.74 -21.99
C THR A 122 21.78 26.97 -22.86
N ILE A 123 22.09 26.73 -24.14
CA ILE A 123 22.01 27.73 -25.20
C ILE A 123 20.90 27.29 -26.15
N TYR A 124 19.83 28.09 -26.23
CA TYR A 124 18.66 27.80 -27.04
C TYR A 124 18.42 28.89 -28.07
N ASP A 125 18.42 28.53 -29.35
CA ASP A 125 18.20 29.46 -30.47
C ASP A 125 16.80 29.23 -31.05
N THR A 126 15.83 30.06 -30.66
CA THR A 126 14.42 29.92 -31.08
C THR A 126 14.27 30.08 -32.61
N ARG A 127 15.19 30.82 -33.26
CA ARG A 127 15.22 30.99 -34.72
C ARG A 127 15.48 29.69 -35.48
N ALA A 128 16.05 28.71 -34.79
CA ALA A 128 16.33 27.38 -35.33
C ALA A 128 15.20 26.38 -35.09
N GLU A 129 14.17 26.76 -34.33
CA GLU A 129 13.00 25.91 -34.08
C GLU A 129 12.24 25.63 -35.38
N ARG A 130 11.63 24.45 -35.47
CA ARG A 130 10.84 24.02 -36.62
C ARG A 130 9.47 23.64 -36.15
N TYR A 131 8.52 24.56 -36.27
CA TYR A 131 7.13 24.28 -35.92
C TYR A 131 6.61 23.06 -36.69
N ASN A 132 5.85 22.23 -35.99
CA ASN A 132 5.20 21.04 -36.55
C ASN A 132 6.13 19.93 -37.05
N TRP A 133 7.44 19.94 -36.69
CA TRP A 133 8.40 18.90 -37.11
C TRP A 133 7.98 17.47 -36.74
N SER A 134 7.24 17.29 -35.64
CA SER A 134 6.74 16.02 -35.14
C SER A 134 5.29 15.71 -35.57
N THR A 135 4.81 16.35 -36.65
CA THR A 135 3.49 16.11 -37.25
C THR A 135 3.62 15.43 -38.61
N ALA A 136 2.64 14.61 -38.98
CA ALA A 136 2.62 13.94 -40.28
C ALA A 136 2.50 14.95 -41.43
N GLY A 137 3.28 14.75 -42.50
CA GLY A 137 3.29 15.65 -43.67
C GLY A 137 4.19 16.88 -43.52
N PHE A 138 5.00 16.94 -42.45
CA PHE A 138 6.00 18.00 -42.28
C PHE A 138 7.05 17.98 -43.41
N THR A 139 7.36 19.16 -43.94
CA THR A 139 8.43 19.37 -44.92
C THR A 139 9.33 20.51 -44.43
N ASP A 140 10.62 20.25 -44.29
CA ASP A 140 11.59 21.28 -43.92
C ASP A 140 12.10 22.03 -45.16
N PRO A 141 11.89 23.35 -45.28
CA PRO A 141 12.33 24.12 -46.45
C PRO A 141 13.85 24.14 -46.64
N TYR A 142 14.62 23.77 -45.62
CA TYR A 142 16.09 23.73 -45.65
C TYR A 142 16.67 22.33 -45.88
N SER A 143 15.84 21.27 -45.85
CA SER A 143 16.21 19.87 -46.12
C SER A 143 17.46 19.37 -45.35
N LEU A 144 17.61 19.73 -44.07
CA LEU A 144 18.79 19.35 -43.25
C LEU A 144 18.63 18.03 -42.46
N TRP A 145 17.62 17.23 -42.78
CA TRP A 145 17.37 15.96 -42.10
C TRP A 145 18.23 14.85 -42.72
N LEU A 146 18.94 14.12 -41.87
CA LEU A 146 19.82 13.01 -42.25
C LEU A 146 19.25 11.70 -41.73
N ASN A 147 19.48 10.59 -42.44
CA ASN A 147 19.14 9.27 -41.93
C ASN A 147 19.93 8.96 -40.66
N ALA A 148 19.28 8.35 -39.68
CA ALA A 148 19.91 7.85 -38.48
C ALA A 148 20.88 6.70 -38.81
N SER A 149 21.97 6.63 -38.06
CA SER A 149 22.93 5.52 -38.10
C SER A 149 22.74 4.58 -36.92
N LEU A 150 23.05 3.29 -37.12
CA LEU A 150 23.11 2.33 -36.02
C LEU A 150 24.42 2.53 -35.24
N ILE A 151 24.33 2.50 -33.91
CA ILE A 151 25.46 2.67 -32.99
C ILE A 151 25.44 1.52 -31.98
N GLU A 152 26.62 1.10 -31.53
CA GLU A 152 26.75 0.03 -30.54
C GLU A 152 26.12 0.39 -29.19
N SER A 153 25.67 -0.65 -28.48
CA SER A 153 25.11 -0.54 -27.14
C SER A 153 26.15 0.02 -26.16
N PRO A 154 25.77 0.90 -25.21
CA PRO A 154 26.66 1.32 -24.14
C PRO A 154 26.91 0.21 -23.10
N LEU A 155 26.11 -0.85 -23.08
CA LEU A 155 26.29 -1.97 -22.16
C LEU A 155 27.52 -2.79 -22.58
N THR A 156 28.63 -2.60 -21.88
CA THR A 156 29.90 -3.30 -22.11
C THR A 156 30.12 -4.46 -21.13
N SER A 157 29.45 -4.42 -19.98
CA SER A 157 29.51 -5.50 -18.99
C SER A 157 28.83 -6.79 -19.51
N PRO A 158 29.40 -7.98 -19.27
CA PRO A 158 28.74 -9.25 -19.58
C PRO A 158 27.39 -9.42 -18.88
N THR A 159 27.21 -8.77 -17.73
CA THR A 159 25.97 -8.76 -16.95
C THR A 159 25.09 -7.52 -17.24
N GLY A 160 25.45 -6.72 -18.25
CA GLY A 160 24.79 -5.47 -18.57
C GLY A 160 23.32 -5.62 -18.95
N GLN A 161 22.44 -4.77 -18.41
CA GLN A 161 20.98 -4.90 -18.59
C GLN A 161 20.28 -3.59 -19.00
N LEU A 162 19.39 -3.71 -19.99
CA LEU A 162 18.33 -2.72 -20.23
C LEU A 162 17.19 -2.99 -19.24
N THR A 163 16.90 -2.03 -18.36
CA THR A 163 15.95 -2.19 -17.25
C THR A 163 14.86 -1.14 -17.31
N TYR A 164 13.63 -1.50 -16.93
CA TYR A 164 12.55 -0.53 -16.74
C TYR A 164 12.88 0.44 -15.60
N GLN A 165 12.63 1.73 -15.79
CA GLN A 165 12.71 2.74 -14.72
C GLN A 165 11.59 2.48 -13.70
N SER A 166 11.92 1.74 -12.64
CA SER A 166 10.98 1.38 -11.58
C SER A 166 10.70 2.51 -10.59
N MET A 167 11.58 3.50 -10.52
CA MET A 167 11.38 4.70 -9.71
C MET A 167 10.52 5.73 -10.46
N ASP A 168 9.84 6.56 -9.70
CA ASP A 168 9.03 7.63 -10.26
C ASP A 168 9.88 8.66 -11.03
N PRO A 169 9.36 9.20 -12.16
CA PRO A 169 10.09 10.12 -13.02
C PRO A 169 10.28 11.49 -12.37
N ILE A 170 11.28 12.24 -12.83
CA ILE A 170 11.45 13.65 -12.47
C ILE A 170 10.34 14.46 -13.16
N ARG A 171 9.57 15.24 -12.38
CA ARG A 171 8.50 16.09 -12.91
C ARG A 171 8.28 17.33 -12.06
N ILE A 172 7.45 18.24 -12.56
CA ILE A 172 6.83 19.27 -11.72
C ILE A 172 5.80 18.56 -10.82
N SER A 173 6.07 18.46 -9.51
CA SER A 173 5.22 17.69 -8.61
C SER A 173 3.88 18.40 -8.33
N PRO A 174 2.72 17.76 -8.61
CA PRO A 174 1.42 18.31 -8.21
C PRO A 174 1.24 18.37 -6.68
N TYR A 175 2.15 17.73 -5.92
CA TYR A 175 2.14 17.64 -4.46
C TYR A 175 3.24 18.48 -3.80
N ALA A 176 3.80 19.47 -4.49
CA ALA A 176 4.77 20.39 -3.88
C ALA A 176 4.22 20.94 -2.56
N LEU A 177 5.06 20.85 -1.53
CA LEU A 177 4.67 20.96 -0.13
C LEU A 177 3.88 22.22 0.23
N HIS A 178 2.68 22.02 0.78
CA HIS A 178 1.93 23.05 1.52
C HIS A 178 2.37 23.10 2.98
N ILE A 179 3.62 23.50 3.23
CA ILE A 179 4.05 23.75 4.60
C ILE A 179 3.70 25.20 4.94
N ALA A 180 2.50 25.40 5.46
CA ALA A 180 2.18 26.65 6.13
C ALA A 180 3.05 26.72 7.40
N THR A 181 4.07 27.60 7.42
CA THR A 181 4.65 28.00 8.70
C THR A 181 3.58 28.74 9.48
N SER A 182 3.40 28.40 10.74
CA SER A 182 2.38 28.96 11.65
C SER A 182 2.53 30.46 11.93
N ALA A 183 3.43 31.15 11.23
CA ALA A 183 3.63 32.59 11.30
C ALA A 183 2.39 33.40 10.88
N SER A 184 1.51 32.87 10.02
CA SER A 184 0.34 33.63 9.54
C SER A 184 -0.79 33.79 10.58
N ARG A 185 -0.75 33.08 11.72
CA ARG A 185 -1.83 33.12 12.74
C ARG A 185 -1.46 33.83 14.05
N THR A 186 -0.19 34.19 14.28
CA THR A 186 0.25 34.64 15.63
C THR A 186 0.77 36.08 15.71
N GLY A 187 0.80 36.85 14.62
CA GLY A 187 1.04 38.30 14.70
C GLY A 187 2.43 38.74 15.19
N TYR A 188 3.42 37.84 15.24
CA TYR A 188 4.80 38.19 15.63
C TYR A 188 5.55 38.89 14.47
N LYS A 189 5.85 40.18 14.66
CA LYS A 189 6.54 41.06 13.69
C LYS A 189 8.07 40.85 13.58
N SER A 190 8.66 39.88 14.28
CA SER A 190 10.12 39.81 14.48
C SER A 190 10.84 38.64 13.82
N MET A 191 10.21 37.89 12.90
CA MET A 191 10.95 37.00 11.99
C MET A 191 11.11 37.65 10.61
N PRO A 192 12.24 37.46 9.91
CA PRO A 192 12.33 37.82 8.51
C PRO A 192 11.19 37.14 7.73
N PRO A 193 10.62 37.75 6.68
CA PRO A 193 9.46 37.21 5.98
C PRO A 193 9.79 35.82 5.41
N GLY A 194 9.38 34.77 6.13
CA GLY A 194 9.31 33.42 5.60
C GLY A 194 8.11 33.38 4.64
N VAL A 195 8.38 33.02 3.39
CA VAL A 195 7.45 32.76 2.28
C VAL A 195 6.10 33.49 2.40
N ILE A 196 6.07 34.76 2.01
CA ILE A 196 4.84 35.39 1.54
C ILE A 196 4.72 35.04 0.06
N GLY A 197 3.91 34.04 -0.30
CA GLY A 197 3.60 33.83 -1.73
C GLY A 197 3.28 32.42 -2.21
N GLY A 198 3.50 31.36 -1.43
CA GLY A 198 3.09 30.01 -1.85
C GLY A 198 1.59 29.81 -1.68
N ASN A 199 0.80 29.90 -2.74
CA ASN A 199 -0.61 29.54 -2.69
C ASN A 199 -0.74 28.02 -2.75
N VAL A 200 -1.82 27.49 -2.16
CA VAL A 200 -2.20 26.07 -2.12
C VAL A 200 -2.46 25.48 -3.53
N MET A 201 -2.26 26.26 -4.59
CA MET A 201 -2.53 25.92 -5.99
C MET A 201 -1.26 25.85 -6.85
N ASP A 202 -0.09 26.13 -6.29
CA ASP A 202 1.09 26.45 -7.09
C ASP A 202 1.89 25.22 -7.53
N GLY A 203 1.70 24.03 -6.94
CA GLY A 203 2.18 22.76 -7.50
C GLY A 203 3.67 22.75 -7.87
N GLY A 204 4.52 23.46 -7.12
CA GLY A 204 5.96 23.56 -7.38
C GLY A 204 6.34 24.70 -8.33
N VAL A 205 5.40 25.57 -8.71
CA VAL A 205 5.60 26.70 -9.63
C VAL A 205 5.52 28.03 -8.88
N PHE A 206 6.54 28.86 -8.99
CA PHE A 206 6.72 30.09 -8.24
C PHE A 206 6.77 31.30 -9.18
N ASN A 207 5.95 32.31 -8.91
CA ASN A 207 6.09 33.60 -9.56
C ASN A 207 7.21 34.39 -8.88
N ALA A 208 8.25 34.75 -9.63
CA ALA A 208 9.40 35.45 -9.07
C ALA A 208 9.07 36.93 -8.84
N THR A 209 9.44 37.45 -7.67
CA THR A 209 9.18 38.85 -7.29
C THR A 209 10.40 39.72 -7.58
N PRO A 210 10.27 40.85 -8.29
CA PRO A 210 11.41 41.70 -8.60
C PRO A 210 11.95 42.38 -7.34
N LEU A 211 13.28 42.35 -7.16
CA LEU A 211 13.98 43.03 -6.08
C LEU A 211 14.25 44.49 -6.47
N ALA A 212 13.87 45.42 -5.59
CA ALA A 212 14.21 46.83 -5.76
C ALA A 212 15.73 47.06 -5.68
N SER A 213 16.21 48.15 -6.29
CA SER A 213 17.59 48.67 -6.18
C SER A 213 18.75 47.79 -6.70
N GLN A 214 18.52 46.94 -7.71
CA GLN A 214 19.60 46.22 -8.41
C GLN A 214 19.93 46.87 -9.76
N GLN A 215 21.22 46.90 -10.14
CA GLN A 215 21.65 47.38 -11.47
C GLN A 215 21.18 46.45 -12.60
N VAL A 216 20.94 45.17 -12.29
CA VAL A 216 20.44 44.14 -13.20
C VAL A 216 19.10 43.63 -12.67
N PRO A 217 18.06 43.46 -13.53
CA PRO A 217 16.78 42.89 -13.12
C PRO A 217 16.97 41.56 -12.39
N THR A 218 16.66 41.54 -11.10
CA THR A 218 16.87 40.38 -10.22
C THR A 218 15.59 40.09 -9.47
N TYR A 219 15.27 38.82 -9.32
CA TYR A 219 14.03 38.34 -8.73
C TYR A 219 14.30 37.35 -7.60
N ASP A 220 13.44 37.36 -6.58
CA ASP A 220 13.42 36.40 -5.47
C ASP A 220 12.16 35.53 -5.58
N ILE A 221 12.33 34.21 -5.59
CA ILE A 221 11.23 33.24 -5.56
C ILE A 221 10.85 32.80 -4.13
N SER A 222 11.45 33.41 -3.11
CA SER A 222 11.20 33.20 -1.67
C SER A 222 11.53 31.82 -1.10
N GLN A 223 11.90 30.85 -1.95
CA GLN A 223 12.27 29.49 -1.57
C GLN A 223 13.50 29.07 -2.38
N ASN A 224 14.45 28.38 -1.74
CA ASN A 224 15.53 27.72 -2.48
C ASN A 224 15.00 26.39 -3.03
N ILE A 225 15.06 26.20 -4.34
CA ILE A 225 14.54 25.02 -5.04
C ILE A 225 15.58 24.48 -6.01
N ALA A 226 15.44 23.22 -6.41
CA ALA A 226 16.06 22.71 -7.63
C ALA A 226 15.04 22.70 -8.78
N GLY A 227 15.38 23.34 -9.90
CA GLY A 227 14.38 23.65 -10.91
C GLY A 227 14.90 24.41 -12.12
N TYR A 228 13.98 25.05 -12.83
CA TYR A 228 14.27 25.96 -13.94
C TYR A 228 13.30 27.14 -13.96
N CYS A 229 13.60 28.16 -14.75
CA CYS A 229 12.69 29.29 -14.96
C CYS A 229 12.20 29.38 -16.40
N THR A 230 10.97 29.87 -16.55
CA THR A 230 10.31 30.22 -17.79
C THR A 230 10.18 31.74 -17.85
N LEU A 231 10.71 32.32 -18.91
CA LEU A 231 10.66 33.76 -19.15
C LEU A 231 9.64 34.05 -20.24
N THR A 232 8.74 35.00 -19.98
CA THR A 232 7.89 35.60 -21.03
C THR A 232 8.42 36.98 -21.32
N ILE A 233 8.80 37.22 -22.57
CA ILE A 233 9.50 38.45 -22.96
C ILE A 233 9.00 39.02 -24.29
N THR A 234 9.34 40.27 -24.53
CA THR A 234 9.22 40.94 -25.83
C THR A 234 10.54 41.61 -26.18
N GLY A 235 11.12 41.28 -27.33
CA GLY A 235 12.41 41.82 -27.76
C GLY A 235 12.56 41.80 -29.29
N ARG A 236 13.69 42.30 -29.79
CA ARG A 236 13.99 42.25 -31.23
C ARG A 236 14.65 40.92 -31.59
N LYS A 237 14.41 40.48 -32.82
CA LYS A 237 15.03 39.27 -33.39
C LYS A 237 16.55 39.28 -33.24
N GLY A 238 17.10 38.14 -32.81
CA GLY A 238 18.54 37.89 -32.69
C GLY A 238 19.18 38.42 -31.42
N MET A 239 18.41 39.01 -30.50
CA MET A 239 18.93 39.39 -29.19
C MET A 239 19.14 38.17 -28.30
N THR A 240 20.13 38.25 -27.41
CA THR A 240 20.39 37.21 -26.40
C THR A 240 19.81 37.64 -25.06
N VAL A 241 19.04 36.75 -24.44
CA VAL A 241 18.53 36.87 -23.07
C VAL A 241 19.23 35.83 -22.23
N SER A 242 19.94 36.26 -21.19
CA SER A 242 20.65 35.34 -20.29
C SER A 242 20.02 35.36 -18.91
N SER A 243 19.56 34.22 -18.40
CA SER A 243 19.13 34.06 -17.01
C SER A 243 20.20 33.36 -16.19
N ARG A 244 20.64 33.99 -15.10
CA ARG A 244 21.59 33.43 -14.13
C ARG A 244 20.94 33.15 -12.79
N HIS A 245 21.36 32.07 -12.14
CA HIS A 245 20.74 31.55 -10.94
C HIS A 245 21.71 31.56 -9.75
N ALA A 246 21.22 31.85 -8.53
CA ALA A 246 22.02 31.81 -7.30
C ALA A 246 21.18 31.45 -6.06
N GLU A 247 21.78 30.78 -5.08
CA GLU A 247 21.17 30.52 -3.77
C GLU A 247 21.21 31.75 -2.85
N LEU A 248 22.21 32.62 -3.02
CA LEU A 248 22.52 33.73 -2.12
C LEU A 248 22.69 35.06 -2.87
N LEU A 249 22.53 36.16 -2.13
CA LEU A 249 22.86 37.52 -2.59
C LEU A 249 24.09 38.05 -1.86
N ASN A 250 24.89 38.84 -2.56
CA ASN A 250 25.96 39.64 -1.98
C ASN A 250 25.39 40.72 -1.07
N LYS A 251 25.96 40.87 0.12
CA LYS A 251 25.62 41.92 1.08
C LYS A 251 26.67 43.03 1.06
N PRO A 252 26.30 44.29 0.78
CA PRO A 252 27.24 45.40 0.83
C PRO A 252 27.88 45.54 2.23
N GLY A 253 29.20 45.72 2.30
CA GLY A 253 29.91 46.00 3.54
C GLY A 253 30.33 44.79 4.38
N VAL A 254 29.99 43.57 3.96
CA VAL A 254 30.54 42.33 4.52
C VAL A 254 31.75 41.92 3.69
N ASP A 255 32.89 41.65 4.33
CA ASP A 255 34.14 41.17 3.71
C ASP A 255 34.66 41.98 2.51
N GLY A 256 34.48 43.31 2.54
CA GLY A 256 34.98 44.21 1.48
C GLY A 256 34.17 44.19 0.18
N ILE A 257 33.02 43.52 0.14
CA ILE A 257 32.14 43.46 -1.02
C ILE A 257 31.43 44.81 -1.21
N LYS A 258 31.70 45.46 -2.35
CA LYS A 258 31.25 46.83 -2.67
C LYS A 258 29.90 46.91 -3.40
N TYR A 259 29.34 45.79 -3.85
CA TYR A 259 28.12 45.76 -4.67
C TYR A 259 27.09 44.75 -4.16
N GLN A 260 25.82 45.07 -4.40
CA GLN A 260 24.67 44.17 -4.19
C GLN A 260 24.43 43.41 -5.51
N GLY A 261 24.17 42.10 -5.45
CA GLY A 261 23.96 41.27 -6.64
C GLY A 261 23.93 39.77 -6.30
N LEU A 262 23.89 38.89 -7.31
CA LEU A 262 23.97 37.44 -7.10
C LEU A 262 25.33 37.04 -6.51
N ASN A 263 25.30 36.09 -5.57
CA ASN A 263 26.51 35.45 -5.05
C ASN A 263 26.67 34.07 -5.71
N SER A 264 27.73 33.90 -6.49
CA SER A 264 28.07 32.66 -7.17
C SER A 264 29.26 31.92 -6.54
N ALA A 265 29.75 32.33 -5.37
CA ALA A 265 30.96 31.76 -4.78
C ALA A 265 30.80 30.25 -4.45
N ASN A 266 29.61 29.84 -4.00
CA ASN A 266 29.31 28.44 -3.70
C ASN A 266 29.01 27.58 -4.95
N TYR A 267 28.95 28.18 -6.14
CA TYR A 267 28.79 27.49 -7.42
C TYR A 267 30.15 27.10 -8.02
N GLN A 268 31.27 27.42 -7.36
CA GLN A 268 32.63 27.12 -7.83
C GLN A 268 32.87 27.72 -9.23
N ILE A 269 33.12 26.88 -10.24
CA ILE A 269 33.49 27.31 -11.60
C ILE A 269 32.33 27.34 -12.60
N ILE A 270 31.10 27.01 -12.17
CA ILE A 270 29.95 26.94 -13.08
C ILE A 270 29.16 28.25 -13.09
N SER A 271 28.59 28.59 -14.24
CA SER A 271 27.84 29.83 -14.44
C SER A 271 26.34 29.72 -14.12
N ALA A 272 25.78 28.50 -14.09
CA ALA A 272 24.34 28.23 -13.93
C ALA A 272 23.45 29.20 -14.75
N SER A 273 23.71 29.25 -16.06
CA SER A 273 23.20 30.28 -16.97
C SER A 273 22.46 29.67 -18.16
N ASP A 274 21.25 30.14 -18.42
CA ASP A 274 20.49 29.78 -19.61
C ASP A 274 20.45 30.96 -20.58
N ASP A 275 20.97 30.76 -21.79
CA ASP A 275 21.09 31.77 -22.83
C ASP A 275 20.11 31.48 -23.97
N PHE A 276 19.20 32.40 -24.24
CA PHE A 276 18.19 32.29 -25.28
C PHE A 276 18.44 33.31 -26.39
N ILE A 277 18.52 32.87 -27.64
CA ILE A 277 18.59 33.75 -28.82
C ILE A 277 17.20 33.80 -29.46
N ILE A 278 16.60 34.99 -29.42
CA ILE A 278 15.15 35.12 -29.61
C ILE A 278 14.78 35.43 -31.07
N GLN A 279 13.59 35.04 -31.49
CA GLN A 279 13.09 35.25 -32.84
C GLN A 279 12.42 36.63 -32.99
N GLY A 280 12.04 37.24 -31.87
CA GLY A 280 11.49 38.60 -31.82
C GLY A 280 9.97 38.63 -31.97
N ASP A 281 9.30 37.57 -31.55
CA ASP A 281 7.84 37.50 -31.54
C ASP A 281 7.28 38.39 -30.40
N PRO A 282 6.01 38.86 -30.50
CA PRO A 282 5.44 39.79 -29.52
C PRO A 282 5.37 39.24 -28.09
N HIS A 283 5.27 37.91 -27.94
CA HIS A 283 5.25 37.19 -26.67
C HIS A 283 6.01 35.87 -26.83
N GLU A 284 7.31 35.91 -26.55
CA GLU A 284 8.17 34.73 -26.69
C GLU A 284 8.31 34.04 -25.31
N ILE A 285 8.05 32.74 -25.25
CA ILE A 285 8.13 31.92 -24.03
C ILE A 285 9.43 31.11 -24.08
N LEU A 286 10.31 31.36 -23.13
CA LEU A 286 11.66 30.78 -23.09
C LEU A 286 11.77 29.83 -21.90
N THR A 287 11.90 28.54 -22.16
CA THR A 287 11.99 27.49 -21.14
C THR A 287 13.13 26.52 -21.47
N PRO A 288 14.08 26.28 -20.56
CA PRO A 288 15.10 25.25 -20.77
C PRO A 288 14.49 23.84 -20.63
N LEU A 289 15.00 22.87 -21.39
CA LEU A 289 14.46 21.50 -21.43
C LEU A 289 15.36 20.46 -20.75
N PHE A 290 16.67 20.54 -21.00
CA PHE A 290 17.67 19.55 -20.57
C PHE A 290 18.68 20.17 -19.61
N THR A 291 18.22 20.88 -18.57
CA THR A 291 19.06 21.35 -17.46
C THR A 291 18.19 21.71 -16.25
N TYR A 292 18.83 21.83 -15.09
CA TYR A 292 18.23 22.34 -13.87
C TYR A 292 19.29 23.03 -13.01
N HIS A 293 18.84 23.93 -12.15
CA HIS A 293 19.67 24.71 -11.24
C HIS A 293 19.08 24.63 -9.83
N GLY A 294 19.92 24.54 -8.80
CA GLY A 294 19.53 24.86 -7.43
C GLY A 294 19.63 26.36 -7.21
N PHE A 295 18.57 27.07 -6.80
CA PHE A 295 18.57 28.53 -6.62
C PHE A 295 17.36 29.06 -5.86
N ARG A 296 17.49 30.30 -5.37
CA ARG A 296 16.40 31.15 -4.86
C ARG A 296 16.30 32.48 -5.61
N TYR A 297 17.41 32.95 -6.17
CA TYR A 297 17.50 34.23 -6.85
C TYR A 297 17.82 34.01 -8.32
N ILE A 298 17.22 34.82 -9.19
CA ILE A 298 17.45 34.82 -10.63
C ILE A 298 17.70 36.24 -11.11
N SER A 299 18.76 36.45 -11.89
CA SER A 299 18.98 37.71 -12.62
C SER A 299 18.83 37.48 -14.11
N VAL A 300 18.07 38.36 -14.76
CA VAL A 300 17.84 38.33 -16.21
C VAL A 300 18.64 39.46 -16.85
N TYR A 301 19.63 39.09 -17.65
CA TYR A 301 20.49 40.00 -18.39
C TYR A 301 19.96 40.13 -19.81
N ALA A 302 19.42 41.31 -20.11
CA ALA A 302 18.94 41.65 -21.44
C ALA A 302 18.95 43.16 -21.66
N ASN A 303 19.70 43.63 -22.65
CA ASN A 303 19.68 45.05 -23.04
C ASN A 303 18.43 45.30 -23.89
N TYR A 304 17.60 46.30 -23.58
CA TYR A 304 16.45 46.71 -24.41
C TYR A 304 15.37 45.63 -24.66
N ILE A 305 15.16 44.72 -23.71
CA ILE A 305 14.08 43.71 -23.75
C ILE A 305 13.09 44.01 -22.63
N ASN A 306 11.80 43.85 -22.92
CA ASN A 306 10.75 43.90 -21.91
C ASN A 306 10.54 42.50 -21.32
N ILE A 307 10.65 42.37 -19.99
CA ILE A 307 10.40 41.13 -19.27
C ILE A 307 8.97 41.19 -18.73
N GLU A 308 8.07 40.37 -19.25
CA GLU A 308 6.65 40.35 -18.86
C GLU A 308 6.43 39.53 -17.59
N SER A 309 7.05 38.34 -17.52
CA SER A 309 6.95 37.48 -16.35
C SER A 309 8.13 36.53 -16.22
N VAL A 310 8.49 36.21 -14.97
CA VAL A 310 9.47 35.18 -14.61
C VAL A 310 8.78 34.16 -13.71
N VAL A 311 8.65 32.93 -14.20
CA VAL A 311 7.96 31.83 -13.51
C VAL A 311 8.93 30.67 -13.35
N CYS A 312 9.20 30.23 -12.13
CA CYS A 312 10.17 29.18 -11.86
C CYS A 312 9.48 27.91 -11.36
N ALA A 313 9.88 26.74 -11.86
CA ALA A 313 9.30 25.46 -11.51
C ALA A 313 10.34 24.58 -10.81
N ALA A 314 9.99 24.08 -9.63
CA ALA A 314 10.71 23.04 -8.93
C ALA A 314 10.42 21.69 -9.59
N ILE A 315 11.47 20.93 -9.86
CA ILE A 315 11.37 19.57 -10.38
C ILE A 315 12.14 18.63 -9.46
N HIS A 316 11.63 17.42 -9.32
CA HIS A 316 12.27 16.34 -8.57
C HIS A 316 11.60 15.02 -8.95
N SER A 317 12.20 13.89 -8.59
CA SER A 317 11.58 12.56 -8.72
C SER A 317 10.26 12.57 -7.98
N GLU A 318 9.16 12.21 -8.64
CA GLU A 318 7.85 12.29 -7.98
C GLU A 318 7.85 11.42 -6.72
N THR A 319 7.24 11.95 -5.68
CA THR A 319 7.08 11.27 -4.42
C THR A 319 5.84 11.79 -3.72
N THR A 320 5.29 10.99 -2.82
CA THR A 320 4.15 11.35 -1.99
C THR A 320 4.63 11.67 -0.59
N LEU A 321 4.19 12.81 -0.05
CA LEU A 321 4.38 13.15 1.36
C LEU A 321 3.51 12.21 2.21
N ILE A 322 4.15 11.38 3.03
CA ILE A 322 3.49 10.43 3.95
C ILE A 322 3.64 10.83 5.42
N GLY A 323 4.70 11.58 5.74
CA GLY A 323 4.98 12.12 7.07
C GLY A 323 4.44 13.53 7.24
N ASN A 324 3.94 13.84 8.44
CA ASN A 324 3.61 15.21 8.82
C ASN A 324 4.12 15.50 10.23
N PHE A 325 4.82 16.63 10.38
CA PHE A 325 5.36 17.10 11.65
C PHE A 325 4.97 18.56 11.88
N THR A 326 4.44 18.84 13.07
CA THR A 326 4.20 20.19 13.55
C THR A 326 4.45 20.27 15.05
N SER A 327 5.01 21.38 15.50
CA SER A 327 5.30 21.69 16.90
C SER A 327 4.79 23.09 17.26
N SER A 328 4.70 23.37 18.57
CA SER A 328 4.50 24.74 19.08
C SER A 328 5.71 25.64 18.83
N SER A 329 6.90 25.07 18.66
CA SER A 329 8.10 25.81 18.31
C SER A 329 8.12 26.16 16.82
N LEU A 330 8.06 27.46 16.52
CA LEU A 330 8.19 27.97 15.16
C LEU A 330 9.53 27.61 14.52
N ILE A 331 10.60 27.53 15.33
CA ILE A 331 11.94 27.16 14.86
C ILE A 331 11.95 25.71 14.39
N LEU A 332 11.36 24.78 15.16
CA LEU A 332 11.30 23.37 14.78
C LEU A 332 10.46 23.18 13.51
N ASN A 333 9.37 23.94 13.35
CA ASN A 333 8.57 23.92 12.13
C ASN A 333 9.37 24.44 10.92
N GLN A 334 10.17 25.50 11.10
CA GLN A 334 11.03 26.02 10.04
C GLN A 334 12.17 25.06 9.68
N ILE A 335 12.76 24.38 10.67
CA ILE A 335 13.76 23.35 10.43
C ILE A 335 13.16 22.21 9.60
N GLN A 336 11.99 21.70 10.00
CA GLN A 336 11.29 20.67 9.22
C GLN A 336 10.97 21.15 7.80
N HIS A 337 10.52 22.40 7.65
CA HIS A 337 10.27 22.99 6.33
C HIS A 337 11.51 22.95 5.43
N ASN A 338 12.65 23.36 6.00
CA ASN A 338 13.93 23.36 5.29
C ASN A 338 14.36 21.93 4.92
N ILE A 339 14.24 20.98 5.85
CA ILE A 339 14.55 19.55 5.60
C ILE A 339 13.77 19.03 4.41
N LEU A 340 12.46 19.28 4.38
CA LEU A 340 11.59 18.79 3.32
C LEU A 340 11.96 19.37 1.94
N TRP A 341 12.25 20.67 1.85
CA TRP A 341 12.70 21.29 0.59
C TRP A 341 14.11 20.86 0.17
N SER A 342 15.02 20.67 1.12
CA SER A 342 16.36 20.15 0.84
C SER A 342 16.29 18.72 0.32
N GLN A 343 15.44 17.86 0.91
CA GLN A 343 15.21 16.50 0.42
C GLN A 343 14.64 16.52 -1.00
N LEU A 344 13.57 17.29 -1.27
CA LEU A 344 13.01 17.39 -2.61
C LEU A 344 14.01 17.92 -3.65
N SER A 345 14.82 18.91 -3.29
CA SER A 345 15.83 19.48 -4.20
C SER A 345 16.94 18.49 -4.56
N ASN A 346 17.12 17.45 -3.75
CA ASN A 346 18.19 16.46 -3.86
C ASN A 346 17.72 15.07 -4.30
N ILE A 347 16.48 14.91 -4.77
CA ILE A 347 15.98 13.65 -5.36
C ILE A 347 15.82 13.77 -6.88
N MET A 348 16.94 13.74 -7.61
CA MET A 348 16.98 13.93 -9.07
C MET A 348 17.37 12.64 -9.79
N SER A 349 16.45 11.65 -9.82
CA SER A 349 16.66 10.25 -10.26
C SER A 349 17.66 9.42 -9.42
N ILE A 350 18.53 10.11 -8.68
CA ILE A 350 19.41 9.60 -7.63
C ILE A 350 19.34 10.55 -6.43
N LEU A 351 19.93 10.14 -5.31
CA LEU A 351 20.02 10.95 -4.10
C LEU A 351 21.29 11.82 -4.19
N THR A 352 21.15 13.12 -4.43
CA THR A 352 22.31 14.02 -4.59
C THR A 352 22.73 14.68 -3.27
N ASP A 353 24.02 14.96 -3.11
CA ASP A 353 24.54 15.81 -2.03
C ASP A 353 23.96 17.24 -2.10
N CYS A 354 23.96 17.79 -3.32
CA CYS A 354 23.54 19.15 -3.59
C CYS A 354 22.92 19.26 -4.99
N SER A 355 22.27 20.39 -5.28
CA SER A 355 21.49 20.58 -6.51
C SER A 355 22.00 21.72 -7.41
N GLN A 356 22.93 22.54 -6.89
CA GLN A 356 23.35 23.80 -7.49
C GLN A 356 24.74 23.71 -8.14
N ARG A 357 25.77 23.24 -7.41
CA ARG A 357 27.18 23.32 -7.83
C ARG A 357 27.60 22.20 -8.78
N GLN A 358 28.86 22.19 -9.18
CA GLN A 358 29.45 21.19 -10.08
C GLN A 358 29.71 19.83 -9.40
N GLU A 359 28.68 19.26 -8.82
CA GLU A 359 28.76 18.00 -8.09
C GLU A 359 27.51 17.18 -8.39
N ARG A 360 26.45 17.27 -7.57
CA ARG A 360 25.15 16.62 -7.81
C ARG A 360 25.33 15.11 -7.96
N ARG A 361 25.96 14.50 -6.96
CA ARG A 361 26.45 13.10 -6.99
C ARG A 361 25.73 12.26 -5.96
N GLY A 362 25.65 10.97 -6.27
CA GLY A 362 25.12 9.93 -5.39
C GLY A 362 26.06 9.59 -4.23
N TRP A 363 26.45 10.57 -3.41
CA TRP A 363 27.33 10.35 -2.27
C TRP A 363 26.68 9.43 -1.25
N LEU A 364 27.36 8.33 -0.94
CA LEU A 364 26.79 7.26 -0.13
C LEU A 364 26.59 7.69 1.33
N GLY A 365 27.55 8.41 1.92
CA GLY A 365 27.45 8.91 3.30
C GLY A 365 26.21 9.78 3.53
N ASP A 366 25.98 10.75 2.65
CA ASP A 366 24.80 11.64 2.69
C ASP A 366 23.49 10.86 2.59
N ALA A 367 23.44 9.88 1.68
CA ALA A 367 22.27 9.02 1.51
C ALA A 367 22.03 8.13 2.74
N ALA A 368 23.09 7.60 3.36
CA ALA A 368 23.02 6.77 4.58
C ALA A 368 22.48 7.56 5.78
N LEU A 369 22.96 8.78 5.99
CA LEU A 369 22.56 9.59 7.15
C LEU A 369 21.15 10.16 7.03
N SER A 370 20.68 10.39 5.80
CA SER A 370 19.38 11.02 5.53
C SER A 370 18.23 10.04 5.30
N VAL A 371 18.51 8.75 5.06
CA VAL A 371 17.49 7.76 4.66
C VAL A 371 16.33 7.65 5.63
N ASP A 372 16.57 7.60 6.94
CA ASP A 372 15.49 7.41 7.92
C ASP A 372 14.53 8.61 7.89
N ALA A 373 15.09 9.83 7.92
CA ALA A 373 14.30 11.05 7.81
C ALA A 373 13.55 11.16 6.47
N ALA A 374 14.19 10.74 5.37
CA ALA A 374 13.58 10.77 4.04
C ALA A 374 12.40 9.80 3.95
N LEU A 375 12.55 8.56 4.43
CA LEU A 375 11.49 7.54 4.44
C LEU A 375 10.37 7.85 5.44
N PHE A 376 10.64 8.61 6.50
CA PHE A 376 9.57 9.13 7.37
C PHE A 376 8.73 10.20 6.68
N ASN A 377 9.36 11.06 5.89
CA ASN A 377 8.68 12.18 5.24
C ASN A 377 7.96 11.72 3.96
N PHE A 378 8.61 10.91 3.13
CA PHE A 378 8.20 10.66 1.75
C PHE A 378 8.16 9.16 1.42
N ASP A 379 7.21 8.76 0.57
CA ASP A 379 7.26 7.45 -0.08
C ASP A 379 8.33 7.46 -1.17
N LEU A 380 9.48 6.88 -0.86
CA LEU A 380 10.67 6.85 -1.72
C LEU A 380 11.13 5.42 -2.00
N TYR A 381 10.25 4.43 -1.83
CA TYR A 381 10.60 3.01 -2.00
C TYR A 381 11.25 2.75 -3.37
N GLY A 382 10.61 3.17 -4.47
CA GLY A 382 11.12 2.95 -5.82
C GLY A 382 12.48 3.62 -6.08
N LEU A 383 12.69 4.83 -5.55
CA LEU A 383 13.94 5.59 -5.69
C LEU A 383 15.09 4.92 -4.92
N TYR A 384 14.88 4.53 -3.66
CA TYR A 384 15.90 3.85 -2.87
C TYR A 384 16.20 2.45 -3.39
N VAL A 385 15.22 1.72 -3.93
CA VAL A 385 15.47 0.45 -4.63
C VAL A 385 16.34 0.66 -5.86
N ASN A 386 16.10 1.71 -6.66
CA ASN A 386 16.98 2.04 -7.78
C ASN A 386 18.38 2.43 -7.32
N PHE A 387 18.49 3.17 -6.21
CA PHE A 387 19.76 3.60 -5.63
C PHE A 387 20.58 2.43 -5.08
N LEU A 388 19.97 1.46 -4.39
CA LEU A 388 20.62 0.21 -3.97
C LEU A 388 21.15 -0.59 -5.15
N ARG A 389 20.41 -0.59 -6.28
CA ARG A 389 20.91 -1.18 -7.52
C ARG A 389 22.08 -0.40 -8.10
N ASN A 390 22.08 0.93 -8.06
CA ASN A 390 23.24 1.74 -8.46
C ASN A 390 24.47 1.41 -7.61
N ILE A 391 24.31 1.19 -6.29
CA ILE A 391 25.42 0.76 -5.40
C ILE A 391 25.94 -0.61 -5.84
N ALA A 392 25.04 -1.56 -6.12
CA ALA A 392 25.42 -2.87 -6.62
C ALA A 392 26.12 -2.81 -8.00
N ASP A 393 25.68 -1.91 -8.88
CA ASP A 393 26.25 -1.73 -10.22
C ASP A 393 27.70 -1.20 -10.17
N VAL A 394 28.10 -0.53 -9.09
CA VAL A 394 29.46 0.04 -8.90
C VAL A 394 30.33 -0.73 -7.91
N GLN A 395 29.81 -1.81 -7.31
CA GLN A 395 30.56 -2.64 -6.38
C GLN A 395 31.63 -3.46 -7.12
N HIS A 396 32.83 -3.48 -6.57
CA HIS A 396 33.98 -4.20 -7.14
C HIS A 396 33.93 -5.69 -6.80
N GLU A 397 34.65 -6.50 -7.58
CA GLU A 397 34.70 -7.97 -7.38
C GLU A 397 35.27 -8.38 -6.00
N ASP A 398 36.13 -7.55 -5.41
CA ASP A 398 36.70 -7.77 -4.07
C ASP A 398 35.74 -7.38 -2.93
N GLY A 399 34.53 -6.93 -3.26
CA GLY A 399 33.49 -6.51 -2.32
C GLY A 399 33.56 -5.03 -1.93
N SER A 400 34.64 -4.31 -2.29
CA SER A 400 34.76 -2.89 -2.01
C SER A 400 33.77 -2.06 -2.84
N ILE A 401 33.34 -0.93 -2.28
CA ILE A 401 32.34 -0.04 -2.89
C ILE A 401 32.98 1.35 -2.99
N PRO A 402 32.79 2.11 -4.08
CA PRO A 402 33.26 3.48 -4.20
C PRO A 402 32.38 4.50 -3.46
N ASP A 403 32.87 5.72 -3.25
CA ASP A 403 32.16 6.73 -2.43
C ASP A 403 30.85 7.27 -3.04
N THR A 404 30.65 7.09 -4.35
CA THR A 404 29.47 7.58 -5.08
C THR A 404 28.84 6.50 -5.96
N ALA A 405 27.51 6.53 -6.10
CA ALA A 405 26.75 5.65 -6.99
C ALA A 405 25.68 6.42 -7.79
N PRO A 406 25.71 6.47 -9.14
CA PRO A 406 26.77 5.96 -10.02
C PRO A 406 28.14 6.60 -9.76
N TYR A 407 29.21 5.83 -9.95
CA TYR A 407 30.55 6.29 -9.64
C TYR A 407 31.06 7.27 -10.69
N SER A 408 31.49 8.45 -10.22
CA SER A 408 32.13 9.46 -11.08
C SER A 408 33.09 10.38 -10.33
N VAL A 409 33.04 10.41 -9.00
CA VAL A 409 33.95 11.18 -8.14
C VAL A 409 34.09 10.47 -6.78
N GLY A 410 35.12 10.85 -6.03
CA GLY A 410 35.43 10.27 -4.72
C GLY A 410 36.42 9.11 -4.80
N GLY A 411 36.72 8.53 -3.65
CA GLY A 411 37.56 7.36 -3.52
C GLY A 411 36.99 6.15 -4.27
N TYR A 412 37.88 5.42 -4.93
CA TYR A 412 37.53 4.17 -5.62
C TYR A 412 37.13 3.07 -4.61
N VAL A 413 37.73 3.14 -3.42
CA VAL A 413 37.30 2.43 -2.22
C VAL A 413 36.77 3.49 -1.27
N ALA A 414 35.52 3.33 -0.85
CA ALA A 414 34.85 4.27 0.00
C ALA A 414 35.40 4.27 1.43
N ASP A 415 35.26 5.42 2.09
CA ASP A 415 35.30 5.48 3.54
C ASP A 415 34.25 4.52 4.12
N PRO A 416 34.57 3.72 5.16
CA PRO A 416 33.61 2.81 5.78
C PRO A 416 32.30 3.49 6.20
N SER A 417 32.36 4.75 6.64
CA SER A 417 31.17 5.53 7.01
C SER A 417 30.35 6.04 5.83
N TRP A 418 30.88 5.99 4.60
CA TRP A 418 30.13 6.28 3.37
C TRP A 418 29.46 5.03 2.84
N ALA A 419 30.23 3.94 2.66
CA ALA A 419 29.69 2.69 2.13
C ALA A 419 28.77 1.93 3.11
N HIS A 420 28.71 2.35 4.38
CA HIS A 420 27.64 2.01 5.33
C HIS A 420 26.23 2.21 4.74
N ALA A 421 26.08 3.09 3.74
CA ALA A 421 24.84 3.26 3.00
C ALA A 421 24.23 1.95 2.50
N TYR A 422 25.05 0.99 2.05
CA TYR A 422 24.52 -0.23 1.44
C TYR A 422 23.71 -1.09 2.44
N PRO A 423 24.27 -1.49 3.60
CA PRO A 423 23.50 -2.15 4.65
C PRO A 423 22.43 -1.25 5.27
N GLU A 424 22.73 0.02 5.55
CA GLU A 424 21.79 0.91 6.27
C GLU A 424 20.52 1.18 5.46
N ILE A 425 20.66 1.57 4.18
CA ILE A 425 19.50 1.82 3.32
C ILE A 425 18.67 0.54 3.17
N THR A 426 19.32 -0.60 2.95
CA THR A 426 18.62 -1.91 2.83
C THR A 426 17.81 -2.22 4.10
N TRP A 427 18.42 -1.99 5.27
CA TRP A 427 17.77 -2.21 6.55
C TRP A 427 16.61 -1.25 6.80
N ARG A 428 16.75 0.04 6.46
CA ARG A 428 15.69 1.04 6.63
C ARG A 428 14.51 0.79 5.70
N ILE A 429 14.74 0.38 4.45
CA ILE A 429 13.64 -0.07 3.58
C ILE A 429 12.90 -1.25 4.22
N TYR A 430 13.62 -2.25 4.75
CA TYR A 430 12.99 -3.35 5.45
C TYR A 430 12.17 -2.90 6.67
N GLN A 431 12.69 -1.97 7.48
CA GLN A 431 11.98 -1.48 8.66
C GLN A 431 10.71 -0.70 8.31
N HIS A 432 10.78 0.18 7.31
CA HIS A 432 9.67 1.05 6.92
C HIS A 432 8.61 0.33 6.08
N TYR A 433 9.01 -0.60 5.21
CA TYR A 433 8.11 -1.26 4.25
C TYR A 433 7.89 -2.76 4.50
N ASN A 434 8.61 -3.37 5.46
CA ASN A 434 8.58 -4.82 5.76
C ASN A 434 8.90 -5.70 4.54
N ASP A 435 9.70 -5.18 3.60
CA ASP A 435 10.10 -5.92 2.40
C ASP A 435 11.29 -6.85 2.71
N THR A 436 11.02 -8.14 2.82
CA THR A 436 12.08 -9.15 3.02
C THR A 436 12.80 -9.54 1.72
N ALA A 437 12.23 -9.21 0.55
CA ALA A 437 12.84 -9.54 -0.74
C ALA A 437 14.06 -8.66 -1.01
N ILE A 438 13.99 -7.36 -0.68
CA ILE A 438 15.14 -6.44 -0.88
C ILE A 438 16.37 -6.89 -0.08
N VAL A 439 16.16 -7.36 1.15
CA VAL A 439 17.24 -7.90 2.00
C VAL A 439 17.86 -9.12 1.32
N LYS A 440 17.05 -10.06 0.82
CA LYS A 440 17.55 -11.26 0.12
C LYS A 440 18.31 -10.91 -1.15
N GLN A 441 17.83 -9.92 -1.90
CA GLN A 441 18.43 -9.50 -3.16
C GLN A 441 19.82 -8.89 -2.96
N HIS A 442 19.98 -8.05 -1.94
CA HIS A 442 21.24 -7.32 -1.70
C HIS A 442 22.16 -7.99 -0.67
N TYR A 443 21.72 -9.07 -0.01
CA TYR A 443 22.50 -9.76 1.04
C TYR A 443 23.91 -10.14 0.59
N ALA A 444 24.05 -10.69 -0.62
CA ALA A 444 25.36 -11.13 -1.13
C ALA A 444 26.34 -9.96 -1.31
N GLY A 445 25.87 -8.83 -1.84
CA GLY A 445 26.71 -7.63 -2.01
C GLY A 445 27.09 -7.00 -0.66
N ILE A 446 26.15 -6.95 0.29
CA ILE A 446 26.41 -6.46 1.65
C ILE A 446 27.39 -7.37 2.39
N GLN A 447 27.26 -8.70 2.22
CA GLN A 447 28.20 -9.65 2.78
C GLN A 447 29.60 -9.43 2.22
N ALA A 448 29.75 -9.26 0.89
CA ALA A 448 31.05 -8.99 0.28
C ALA A 448 31.70 -7.70 0.82
N TRP A 449 30.90 -6.65 1.06
CA TRP A 449 31.37 -5.41 1.69
C TRP A 449 31.85 -5.62 3.12
N VAL A 450 31.07 -6.35 3.93
CA VAL A 450 31.45 -6.66 5.32
C VAL A 450 32.70 -7.53 5.37
N ASP A 451 32.81 -8.53 4.50
CA ASP A 451 33.99 -9.40 4.40
C ASP A 451 35.24 -8.58 4.00
N TYR A 452 35.09 -7.63 3.06
CA TYR A 452 36.14 -6.68 2.71
C TYR A 452 36.58 -5.86 3.93
N LEU A 453 35.64 -5.24 4.66
CA LEU A 453 35.97 -4.48 5.88
C LEU A 453 36.60 -5.35 6.98
N THR A 454 36.13 -6.58 7.16
CA THR A 454 36.70 -7.54 8.12
C THR A 454 38.16 -7.83 7.78
N SER A 455 38.48 -8.03 6.50
CA SER A 455 39.86 -8.27 6.05
C SER A 455 40.77 -7.08 6.38
N ARG A 456 40.28 -5.85 6.23
CA ARG A 456 41.01 -4.61 6.57
C ARG A 456 41.19 -4.47 8.08
N ALA A 457 40.13 -4.70 8.85
CA ALA A 457 40.17 -4.63 10.31
C ALA A 457 41.13 -5.67 10.93
N GLN A 458 41.25 -6.87 10.34
CA GLN A 458 42.22 -7.88 10.77
C GLN A 458 43.68 -7.46 10.51
N GLN A 459 43.93 -6.65 9.47
CA GLN A 459 45.27 -6.17 9.13
C GLN A 459 45.69 -4.97 9.98
N SER A 460 44.81 -3.98 10.18
CA SER A 460 45.14 -2.71 10.86
C SER A 460 44.74 -2.68 12.35
N GLY A 461 43.82 -3.55 12.76
CA GLY A 461 43.07 -3.41 14.01
C GLY A 461 41.99 -2.33 13.93
N LEU A 462 40.97 -2.44 14.80
CA LEU A 462 39.81 -1.52 14.82
C LEU A 462 40.19 -0.07 15.16
N ALA A 463 41.20 0.14 16.02
CA ALA A 463 41.61 1.48 16.44
C ALA A 463 42.32 2.28 15.33
N ASN A 464 42.81 1.60 14.28
CA ASN A 464 43.52 2.19 13.15
C ASN A 464 42.83 1.83 11.82
N MET A 465 41.52 1.65 11.84
CA MET A 465 40.72 1.45 10.64
C MET A 465 40.89 2.64 9.68
N TYR A 466 40.99 2.35 8.39
CA TYR A 466 41.18 3.38 7.37
C TYR A 466 39.95 4.29 7.29
N PHE A 467 40.19 5.57 6.96
CA PHE A 467 39.15 6.58 6.76
C PHE A 467 39.65 7.59 5.71
N ALA A 468 38.71 8.24 5.03
CA ALA A 468 38.96 9.38 4.14
C ALA A 468 38.26 10.65 4.64
N TYR A 469 37.08 10.50 5.24
CA TYR A 469 36.22 11.61 5.65
C TYR A 469 35.87 11.54 7.15
N GLY A 470 35.34 10.39 7.63
CA GLY A 470 34.87 10.24 9.01
C GLY A 470 33.75 11.21 9.40
N ASP A 471 33.95 11.98 10.48
CA ASP A 471 32.96 12.97 10.97
C ASP A 471 33.06 14.27 10.16
N TRP A 472 32.55 14.24 8.93
CA TRP A 472 32.69 15.34 7.97
C TRP A 472 31.91 16.59 8.39
N GLU A 473 32.51 17.78 8.21
CA GLU A 473 31.97 19.10 8.61
C GLU A 473 31.81 19.30 10.14
N THR A 474 32.74 18.79 10.97
CA THR A 474 32.75 19.09 12.42
C THR A 474 32.85 20.60 12.69
N PRO A 475 32.08 21.16 13.66
CA PRO A 475 32.15 22.58 13.98
C PRO A 475 33.56 23.04 14.41
N ALA A 476 34.04 24.15 13.86
CA ALA A 476 35.44 24.61 13.96
C ALA A 476 36.03 24.76 15.37
N ASN A 477 35.20 24.84 16.42
CA ASN A 477 35.63 25.02 17.82
C ASN A 477 35.57 23.73 18.66
N TYR A 478 35.28 22.58 18.05
CA TYR A 478 35.20 21.29 18.73
C TYR A 478 36.42 20.42 18.44
N PRO A 479 36.86 19.56 19.39
CA PRO A 479 37.95 18.63 19.13
C PRO A 479 37.59 17.71 17.97
N VAL A 480 38.51 17.57 17.00
CA VAL A 480 38.33 16.71 15.83
C VAL A 480 38.07 15.29 16.31
N THR A 481 36.91 14.74 15.96
CA THR A 481 36.56 13.35 16.23
C THR A 481 37.61 12.43 15.60
N ASN A 482 38.01 11.37 16.29
CA ASN A 482 38.93 10.40 15.69
C ASN A 482 38.19 9.64 14.58
N SER A 483 38.40 10.03 13.33
CA SER A 483 37.73 9.46 12.15
C SER A 483 37.93 7.95 11.99
N SER A 484 39.06 7.41 12.48
CA SER A 484 39.28 5.97 12.50
C SER A 484 38.25 5.24 13.38
N LEU A 485 37.85 5.85 14.50
CA LEU A 485 36.79 5.32 15.36
C LEU A 485 35.40 5.41 14.70
N VAL A 486 35.15 6.45 13.89
CA VAL A 486 33.88 6.60 13.13
C VAL A 486 33.76 5.49 12.08
N SER A 487 34.84 5.23 11.36
CA SER A 487 34.94 4.11 10.41
C SER A 487 34.79 2.75 11.10
N ALA A 488 35.44 2.56 12.26
CA ALA A 488 35.31 1.35 13.05
C ALA A 488 33.88 1.14 13.59
N PHE A 489 33.21 2.23 14.01
CA PHE A 489 31.81 2.19 14.42
C PHE A 489 30.91 1.75 13.27
N SER A 490 31.13 2.29 12.07
CA SER A 490 30.36 1.94 10.87
C SER A 490 30.50 0.45 10.54
N TYR A 491 31.72 -0.08 10.59
CA TYR A 491 31.98 -1.52 10.45
C TYR A 491 31.25 -2.36 11.52
N LEU A 492 31.30 -1.96 12.79
CA LEU A 492 30.59 -2.67 13.86
C LEU A 492 29.07 -2.59 13.67
N SER A 493 28.54 -1.46 13.19
CA SER A 493 27.13 -1.29 12.84
C SER A 493 26.73 -2.25 11.73
N ASP A 494 27.53 -2.35 10.67
CA ASP A 494 27.33 -3.27 9.53
C ASP A 494 27.33 -4.74 9.98
N MET A 495 28.29 -5.11 10.85
CA MET A 495 28.34 -6.44 11.44
C MET A 495 27.11 -6.77 12.30
N MET A 496 26.40 -5.77 12.83
CA MET A 496 25.25 -5.97 13.73
C MET A 496 23.91 -5.96 12.98
N THR A 497 23.79 -5.18 11.90
CA THR A 497 22.52 -4.96 11.17
C THR A 497 22.01 -6.23 10.48
N MET A 498 22.91 -7.08 9.96
CA MET A 498 22.52 -8.22 9.12
C MET A 498 22.52 -9.59 9.83
N PRO A 499 23.47 -9.96 10.72
CA PRO A 499 23.52 -11.28 11.32
C PRO A 499 22.65 -11.41 12.57
N VAL A 500 22.71 -10.49 13.54
CA VAL A 500 22.14 -10.72 14.89
C VAL A 500 20.62 -10.55 14.91
N VAL A 501 20.10 -9.53 14.22
CA VAL A 501 18.65 -9.31 14.17
C VAL A 501 17.96 -10.35 13.29
N ALA A 502 18.55 -10.73 12.15
CA ALA A 502 18.05 -11.85 11.35
C ALA A 502 18.15 -13.18 12.12
N TRP A 503 19.26 -13.43 12.84
CA TRP A 503 19.44 -14.63 13.67
C TRP A 503 18.42 -14.70 14.80
N LEU A 504 18.22 -13.62 15.57
CA LEU A 504 17.22 -13.56 16.64
C LEU A 504 15.80 -13.68 16.08
N LYS A 505 15.49 -12.98 14.99
CA LYS A 505 14.16 -12.99 14.36
C LYS A 505 13.84 -14.30 13.63
N GLN A 506 14.86 -15.08 13.24
CA GLN A 506 14.69 -16.40 12.63
C GLN A 506 14.73 -17.54 13.66
N ARG A 507 15.44 -17.37 14.79
CA ARG A 507 15.66 -18.43 15.80
C ARG A 507 14.93 -18.25 17.12
N TRP A 508 14.21 -17.15 17.36
CA TRP A 508 13.44 -16.95 18.59
C TRP A 508 12.48 -18.12 18.87
N ARG A 509 11.88 -18.71 17.82
CA ARG A 509 11.02 -19.90 17.96
C ARG A 509 11.79 -21.09 18.55
N LEU A 510 12.99 -21.36 18.04
CA LEU A 510 13.84 -22.45 18.53
C LEU A 510 14.29 -22.21 19.97
N LEU A 511 14.68 -20.97 20.30
CA LEU A 511 15.05 -20.59 21.67
C LEU A 511 13.87 -20.79 22.63
N LEU A 512 12.67 -20.37 22.24
CA LEU A 512 11.46 -20.52 23.05
C LEU A 512 11.11 -22.00 23.24
N ILE A 513 11.21 -22.83 22.19
CA ILE A 513 11.00 -24.28 22.27
C ILE A 513 11.95 -24.94 23.28
N ILE A 514 13.24 -24.59 23.29
CA ILE A 514 14.24 -25.23 24.16
C ILE A 514 14.18 -24.67 25.58
N LEU A 515 14.07 -23.35 25.73
CA LEU A 515 14.15 -22.67 27.03
C LEU A 515 12.90 -22.87 27.87
N THR A 516 11.70 -22.92 27.28
CA THR A 516 10.45 -23.05 28.04
C THR A 516 10.41 -24.33 28.90
N PRO A 517 10.69 -25.54 28.38
CA PRO A 517 10.74 -26.76 29.20
C PRO A 517 11.85 -26.74 30.26
N LEU A 518 12.99 -26.10 29.97
CA LEU A 518 14.13 -25.99 30.90
C LEU A 518 13.83 -25.05 32.08
N ILE A 519 13.25 -23.88 31.79
CA ILE A 519 12.88 -22.89 32.80
C ILE A 519 11.76 -23.43 33.71
N LEU A 520 10.82 -24.20 33.14
CA LEU A 520 9.71 -24.78 33.90
C LEU A 520 10.06 -26.10 34.60
N LEU A 521 11.25 -26.68 34.34
CA LEU A 521 11.71 -27.95 34.91
C LEU A 521 11.69 -28.01 36.46
N PRO A 522 11.92 -26.91 37.22
CA PRO A 522 11.79 -26.93 38.67
C PRO A 522 10.38 -27.29 39.16
N LEU A 523 9.33 -27.02 38.38
CA LEU A 523 7.93 -27.24 38.77
C LEU A 523 7.60 -28.73 39.04
N PRO A 524 7.88 -29.69 38.14
CA PRO A 524 7.70 -31.11 38.42
C PRO A 524 8.73 -31.70 39.39
N ILE A 525 9.90 -31.05 39.58
CA ILE A 525 10.95 -31.52 40.50
C ILE A 525 10.60 -31.16 41.95
N ILE A 526 10.13 -29.93 42.19
CA ILE A 526 9.77 -29.44 43.53
C ILE A 526 8.41 -30.00 43.95
N ILE A 527 7.43 -29.98 43.04
CA ILE A 527 6.08 -30.52 43.28
C ILE A 527 6.00 -31.90 42.64
N ASN A 528 6.67 -32.88 43.25
CA ASN A 528 6.76 -34.25 42.72
C ASN A 528 5.49 -35.09 42.99
N ASN A 529 4.34 -34.60 42.53
CA ASN A 529 3.07 -35.30 42.55
C ASN A 529 2.42 -35.27 41.15
N SER A 530 1.31 -35.99 40.96
CA SER A 530 0.60 -36.00 39.67
C SER A 530 0.10 -34.61 39.26
N GLN A 531 -0.19 -33.72 40.21
CA GLN A 531 -0.67 -32.36 39.97
C GLN A 531 0.43 -31.48 39.36
N GLY A 532 1.64 -31.50 39.92
CA GLY A 532 2.79 -30.72 39.45
C GLY A 532 3.25 -31.16 38.06
N ARG A 533 3.26 -32.47 37.79
CA ARG A 533 3.56 -33.00 36.45
C ARG A 533 2.52 -32.62 35.41
N CYS A 534 1.23 -32.68 35.78
CA CYS A 534 0.15 -32.21 34.90
C CYS A 534 0.28 -30.69 34.64
N GLY A 535 0.50 -29.89 35.69
CA GLY A 535 0.69 -28.45 35.58
C GLY A 535 1.88 -28.06 34.68
N TYR A 536 3.00 -28.78 34.77
CA TYR A 536 4.16 -28.58 33.88
C TYR A 536 3.79 -28.70 32.40
N ILE A 537 3.09 -29.78 32.03
CA ILE A 537 2.66 -30.02 30.64
C ILE A 537 1.68 -28.93 30.19
N VAL A 538 0.71 -28.58 31.04
CA VAL A 538 -0.28 -27.54 30.74
C VAL A 538 0.37 -26.19 30.44
N VAL A 539 1.35 -25.78 31.26
CA VAL A 539 2.04 -24.49 31.07
C VAL A 539 2.90 -24.51 29.80
N ILE A 540 3.59 -25.62 29.50
CA ILE A 540 4.34 -25.76 28.23
C ILE A 540 3.41 -25.62 27.03
N LEU A 541 2.31 -26.37 27.00
CA LEU A 541 1.34 -26.31 25.91
C LEU A 541 0.75 -24.91 25.77
N SER A 542 0.44 -24.25 26.90
CA SER A 542 -0.08 -22.88 26.91
C SER A 542 0.93 -21.90 26.32
N VAL A 543 2.21 -21.95 26.73
CA VAL A 543 3.26 -21.09 26.19
C VAL A 543 3.45 -21.32 24.68
N TYR A 544 3.44 -22.58 24.22
CA TYR A 544 3.58 -22.89 22.80
C TYR A 544 2.35 -22.50 21.98
N TRP A 545 1.14 -22.61 22.51
CA TRP A 545 -0.08 -22.15 21.84
C TRP A 545 -0.17 -20.62 21.78
N ILE A 546 0.28 -19.90 22.81
CA ILE A 546 0.26 -18.42 22.85
C ILE A 546 1.36 -17.84 21.96
N SER A 547 2.56 -18.42 22.00
CA SER A 547 3.71 -17.91 21.23
C SER A 547 3.74 -18.38 19.77
N GLU A 548 2.92 -19.39 19.43
CA GLU A 548 2.97 -20.13 18.16
C GLU A 548 4.39 -20.55 17.76
N ALA A 549 5.23 -20.88 18.75
CA ALA A 549 6.61 -21.29 18.49
C ALA A 549 6.68 -22.58 17.67
N ILE A 550 5.70 -23.47 17.86
CA ILE A 550 5.45 -24.68 17.08
C ILE A 550 4.04 -24.55 16.45
N PRO A 551 3.82 -25.00 15.21
CA PRO A 551 2.48 -25.03 14.62
C PRO A 551 1.46 -25.67 15.56
N LEU A 552 0.30 -25.03 15.75
CA LEU A 552 -0.73 -25.43 16.72
C LEU A 552 -1.04 -26.92 16.69
N ALA A 553 -1.18 -27.50 15.49
CA ALA A 553 -1.44 -28.92 15.28
C ALA A 553 -0.37 -29.84 15.90
N VAL A 554 0.91 -29.47 15.77
CA VAL A 554 2.04 -30.26 16.29
C VAL A 554 2.14 -30.10 17.80
N THR A 555 1.95 -28.89 18.34
CA THR A 555 1.83 -28.66 19.78
C THR A 555 0.70 -29.52 20.37
N SER A 556 -0.42 -29.63 19.67
CA SER A 556 -1.56 -30.45 20.06
C SER A 556 -1.32 -31.96 19.95
N LEU A 557 -0.23 -32.43 19.34
CA LEU A 557 0.14 -33.86 19.41
C LEU A 557 1.00 -34.16 20.64
N LEU A 558 1.63 -33.15 21.25
CA LEU A 558 2.51 -33.35 22.41
C LEU A 558 1.84 -34.04 23.61
N PRO A 559 0.54 -33.85 23.94
CA PRO A 559 -0.10 -34.58 25.02
C PRO A 559 -0.05 -36.11 24.87
N LEU A 560 -0.06 -36.64 23.63
CA LEU A 560 0.08 -38.09 23.36
C LEU A 560 1.42 -38.65 23.84
N ILE A 561 2.44 -37.81 23.91
CA ILE A 561 3.79 -38.18 24.31
C ILE A 561 4.02 -37.80 25.78
N LEU A 562 3.72 -36.54 26.13
CA LEU A 562 4.09 -35.97 27.42
C LEU A 562 3.28 -36.56 28.58
N PHE A 563 1.97 -36.82 28.42
CA PHE A 563 1.17 -37.35 29.53
C PHE A 563 1.55 -38.78 29.93
N PRO A 564 1.75 -39.73 28.99
CA PRO A 564 2.27 -41.05 29.33
C PRO A 564 3.68 -41.01 29.92
N MET A 565 4.58 -40.21 29.35
CA MET A 565 5.96 -40.08 29.86
C MET A 565 6.02 -39.50 31.28
N ALA A 566 5.14 -38.55 31.62
CA ALA A 566 5.07 -37.96 32.95
C ALA A 566 4.30 -38.84 33.97
N GLY A 567 3.65 -39.92 33.52
CA GLY A 567 2.85 -40.81 34.34
C GLY A 567 1.53 -40.19 34.83
N VAL A 568 0.94 -39.26 34.06
CA VAL A 568 -0.34 -38.61 34.40
C VAL A 568 -1.53 -39.38 33.82
N LEU A 569 -1.45 -39.76 32.55
CA LEU A 569 -2.43 -40.58 31.85
C LEU A 569 -1.71 -41.72 31.11
N THR A 570 -2.33 -42.89 30.99
CA THR A 570 -1.77 -43.96 30.15
C THR A 570 -2.00 -43.66 28.67
N ALA A 571 -1.22 -44.27 27.76
CA ALA A 571 -1.44 -44.10 26.32
C ALA A 571 -2.84 -44.57 25.88
N GLU A 572 -3.37 -45.61 26.53
CA GLU A 572 -4.74 -46.12 26.32
C GLU A 572 -5.81 -45.13 26.77
N ASP A 573 -5.52 -44.30 27.77
CA ASP A 573 -6.42 -43.24 28.22
C ASP A 573 -6.38 -42.01 27.30
N VAL A 574 -5.21 -41.64 26.76
CA VAL A 574 -5.03 -40.41 25.96
C VAL A 574 -5.55 -40.58 24.53
N ALA A 575 -5.26 -41.70 23.88
CA ALA A 575 -5.53 -41.90 22.45
C ALA A 575 -7.03 -41.76 22.07
N PRO A 576 -8.01 -42.30 22.82
CA PRO A 576 -9.43 -42.19 22.48
C PRO A 576 -9.96 -40.75 22.42
N HIS A 577 -9.30 -39.80 23.09
CA HIS A 577 -9.68 -38.39 23.02
C HIS A 577 -9.43 -37.76 21.65
N TYR A 578 -8.50 -38.31 20.85
CA TYR A 578 -8.16 -37.81 19.50
C TYR A 578 -9.02 -38.40 18.38
N PHE A 579 -9.87 -39.38 18.68
CA PHE A 579 -10.83 -39.92 17.70
C PHE A 579 -12.15 -40.27 18.38
N ASN A 580 -12.84 -39.25 18.88
CA ASN A 580 -14.13 -39.38 19.54
C ASN A 580 -15.29 -38.86 18.68
N ASP A 581 -16.52 -39.03 19.15
CA ASP A 581 -17.74 -38.60 18.46
C ASP A 581 -17.73 -37.11 18.07
N ILE A 582 -17.07 -36.27 18.86
CA ILE A 582 -17.01 -34.82 18.66
C ILE A 582 -16.10 -34.47 17.48
N ILE A 583 -14.97 -35.17 17.34
CA ILE A 583 -14.08 -35.05 16.20
C ILE A 583 -14.76 -35.57 14.93
N VAL A 584 -15.54 -36.66 15.05
CA VAL A 584 -16.36 -37.19 13.95
C VAL A 584 -17.45 -36.19 13.51
N LEU A 585 -18.12 -35.55 14.48
CA LEU A 585 -19.08 -34.46 14.23
C LEU A 585 -18.43 -33.31 13.46
N PHE A 586 -17.25 -32.86 13.90
CA PHE A 586 -16.55 -31.75 13.27
C PHE A 586 -16.02 -32.11 11.87
N PHE A 587 -15.47 -33.30 11.69
CA PHE A 587 -15.04 -33.77 10.38
C PHE A 587 -16.22 -33.87 9.40
N GLY A 588 -17.35 -34.45 9.83
CA GLY A 588 -18.55 -34.57 9.02
C GLY A 588 -19.11 -33.22 8.56
N SER A 589 -19.12 -32.21 9.44
CA SER A 589 -19.56 -30.86 9.08
C SER A 589 -18.60 -30.16 8.12
N LEU A 590 -17.28 -30.30 8.30
CA LEU A 590 -16.28 -29.77 7.37
C LEU A 590 -16.39 -30.44 5.99
N ALA A 591 -16.60 -31.75 5.95
CA ALA A 591 -16.76 -32.49 4.70
C ALA A 591 -18.01 -32.06 3.93
N PHE A 592 -19.11 -31.86 4.63
CA PHE A 592 -20.31 -31.30 4.03
C PHE A 592 -20.11 -29.84 3.56
N GLY A 593 -19.43 -29.00 4.35
CA GLY A 593 -19.08 -27.63 3.96
C GLY A 593 -18.26 -27.57 2.67
N CYS A 594 -17.28 -28.47 2.51
CA CYS A 594 -16.49 -28.62 1.27
C CYS A 594 -17.38 -28.95 0.06
N ALA A 595 -18.41 -29.78 0.22
CA ALA A 595 -19.38 -30.07 -0.84
C ALA A 595 -20.19 -28.83 -1.27
N VAL A 596 -20.58 -27.97 -0.33
CA VAL A 596 -21.26 -26.70 -0.61
C VAL A 596 -20.34 -25.72 -1.35
N GLU A 597 -19.04 -25.75 -1.04
CA GLU A 597 -18.01 -24.91 -1.65
C GLU A 597 -17.68 -25.35 -3.08
N THR A 598 -17.28 -26.61 -3.29
CA THR A 598 -16.90 -27.18 -4.59
C THR A 598 -17.99 -27.03 -5.65
N VAL A 599 -19.26 -27.12 -5.25
CA VAL A 599 -20.42 -27.01 -6.15
C VAL A 599 -20.83 -25.54 -6.38
N ASN A 600 -20.23 -24.57 -5.68
CA ASN A 600 -20.55 -23.14 -5.72
C ASN A 600 -22.01 -22.81 -5.33
N LEU A 601 -22.64 -23.68 -4.54
CA LEU A 601 -24.03 -23.50 -4.09
C LEU A 601 -24.19 -22.24 -3.24
N HIS A 602 -23.19 -21.96 -2.39
CA HIS A 602 -23.13 -20.79 -1.53
C HIS A 602 -23.15 -19.47 -2.34
N HIS A 603 -22.49 -19.41 -3.51
CA HIS A 603 -22.44 -18.22 -4.35
C HIS A 603 -23.83 -17.91 -4.94
N ARG A 604 -24.57 -18.95 -5.35
CA ARG A 604 -25.96 -18.80 -5.81
C ARG A 604 -26.89 -18.32 -4.69
N ILE A 605 -26.76 -18.86 -3.48
CA ILE A 605 -27.54 -18.44 -2.30
C ILE A 605 -27.22 -16.98 -1.96
N ALA A 606 -25.95 -16.59 -1.96
CA ALA A 606 -25.54 -15.23 -1.64
C ALA A 606 -26.08 -14.20 -2.64
N LEU A 607 -25.96 -14.45 -3.94
CA LEU A 607 -26.51 -13.56 -4.97
C LEU A 607 -28.04 -13.52 -4.93
N LEU A 608 -28.71 -14.64 -4.61
CA LEU A 608 -30.16 -14.68 -4.44
C LEU A 608 -30.61 -13.77 -3.28
N VAL A 609 -29.98 -13.91 -2.11
CA VAL A 609 -30.31 -13.09 -0.93
C VAL A 609 -30.01 -11.62 -1.20
N LEU A 610 -28.85 -11.29 -1.79
CA LEU A 610 -28.49 -9.91 -2.14
C LEU A 610 -29.40 -9.30 -3.22
N SER A 611 -29.99 -10.12 -4.10
CA SER A 611 -31.00 -9.65 -5.07
C SER A 611 -32.34 -9.28 -4.43
N TRP A 612 -32.66 -9.88 -3.27
CA TRP A 612 -33.88 -9.63 -2.50
C TRP A 612 -33.72 -8.45 -1.54
N VAL A 613 -32.54 -8.30 -0.97
CA VAL A 613 -32.23 -7.23 -0.03
C VAL A 613 -32.22 -5.88 -0.75
N GLY A 614 -32.84 -4.87 -0.13
CA GLY A 614 -33.06 -3.55 -0.73
C GLY A 614 -31.78 -2.88 -1.24
N THR A 615 -31.95 -1.89 -2.13
CA THR A 615 -30.82 -1.29 -2.86
C THR A 615 -30.01 -0.27 -2.06
N THR A 616 -30.46 0.16 -0.88
CA THR A 616 -29.70 1.14 -0.08
C THR A 616 -28.50 0.49 0.61
N THR A 617 -27.40 1.23 0.73
CA THR A 617 -26.14 0.81 1.36
C THR A 617 -26.33 0.11 2.72
N LYS A 618 -27.21 0.65 3.57
CA LYS A 618 -27.52 0.05 4.88
C LYS A 618 -28.13 -1.35 4.80
N TRP A 619 -29.02 -1.57 3.83
CA TRP A 619 -29.65 -2.87 3.60
C TRP A 619 -28.68 -3.82 2.92
N ILE A 620 -27.88 -3.36 1.96
CA ILE A 620 -26.83 -4.19 1.34
C ILE A 620 -25.85 -4.70 2.39
N MET A 621 -25.39 -3.83 3.31
CA MET A 621 -24.53 -4.26 4.42
C MET A 621 -25.25 -5.28 5.32
N ALA A 622 -26.53 -5.07 5.63
CA ALA A 622 -27.34 -6.04 6.38
C ALA A 622 -27.47 -7.39 5.64
N GLY A 623 -27.68 -7.36 4.33
CA GLY A 623 -27.80 -8.54 3.48
C GLY A 623 -26.51 -9.34 3.40
N MET A 624 -25.37 -8.65 3.27
CA MET A 624 -24.06 -9.30 3.33
C MET A 624 -23.79 -9.86 4.71
N MET A 625 -24.02 -9.09 5.78
CA MET A 625 -23.86 -9.60 7.15
C MET A 625 -24.76 -10.81 7.44
N GLY A 626 -26.03 -10.75 7.06
CA GLY A 626 -26.97 -11.86 7.24
C GLY A 626 -26.56 -13.11 6.46
N THR A 627 -26.11 -12.94 5.21
CA THR A 627 -25.67 -14.07 4.39
C THR A 627 -24.37 -14.66 4.91
N THR A 628 -23.38 -13.83 5.24
CA THR A 628 -22.10 -14.29 5.80
C THR A 628 -22.31 -14.98 7.13
N ALA A 629 -23.15 -14.43 8.01
CA ALA A 629 -23.50 -15.06 9.28
C ALA A 629 -24.18 -16.41 9.05
N PHE A 630 -25.15 -16.48 8.14
CA PHE A 630 -25.84 -17.74 7.81
C PHE A 630 -24.87 -18.79 7.26
N LEU A 631 -23.98 -18.44 6.33
CA LEU A 631 -22.97 -19.38 5.80
C LEU A 631 -22.05 -19.86 6.93
N SER A 632 -21.60 -18.95 7.80
CA SER A 632 -20.73 -19.26 8.93
C SER A 632 -21.36 -20.15 10.00
N MET A 633 -22.70 -20.24 10.05
CA MET A 633 -23.35 -21.24 10.91
C MET A 633 -23.06 -22.68 10.49
N TRP A 634 -22.73 -22.93 9.22
CA TRP A 634 -22.63 -24.28 8.66
C TRP A 634 -21.23 -24.61 8.13
N MET A 635 -20.38 -23.60 8.01
CA MET A 635 -19.05 -23.65 7.41
C MET A 635 -18.06 -22.98 8.35
N ASN A 636 -16.76 -23.29 8.22
CA ASN A 636 -15.75 -22.58 9.00
C ASN A 636 -15.75 -21.07 8.69
N ASN A 637 -15.68 -20.22 9.72
CA ASN A 637 -15.66 -18.76 9.62
C ASN A 637 -14.70 -18.23 8.54
N THR A 638 -13.52 -18.85 8.40
CA THR A 638 -12.51 -18.48 7.39
C THR A 638 -13.06 -18.60 5.97
N ALA A 639 -13.72 -19.71 5.65
CA ALA A 639 -14.25 -19.97 4.31
C ALA A 639 -15.37 -18.98 3.97
N SER A 640 -16.29 -18.75 4.92
CA SER A 640 -17.40 -17.80 4.77
C SER A 640 -16.91 -16.38 4.44
N THR A 641 -15.85 -15.91 5.10
CA THR A 641 -15.27 -14.58 4.84
C THR A 641 -14.52 -14.52 3.50
N SER A 642 -13.71 -15.53 3.18
CA SER A 642 -12.98 -15.61 1.90
C SER A 642 -13.92 -15.60 0.69
N ILE A 643 -15.03 -16.31 0.79
CA ILE A 643 -16.06 -16.37 -0.26
C ILE A 643 -16.73 -15.01 -0.47
N MET A 644 -16.96 -14.27 0.61
CA MET A 644 -17.65 -12.98 0.57
C MET A 644 -16.73 -11.81 0.19
N LEU A 645 -15.42 -11.95 0.35
CA LEU A 645 -14.45 -10.89 0.08
C LEU A 645 -14.49 -10.42 -1.39
N PRO A 646 -14.44 -11.28 -2.43
CA PRO A 646 -14.56 -10.84 -3.82
C PRO A 646 -15.88 -10.11 -4.12
N VAL A 647 -16.98 -10.51 -3.49
CA VAL A 647 -18.29 -9.87 -3.65
C VAL A 647 -18.25 -8.45 -3.07
N VAL A 648 -17.67 -8.29 -1.87
CA VAL A 648 -17.48 -6.96 -1.26
C VAL A 648 -16.55 -6.10 -2.11
N LEU A 649 -15.43 -6.63 -2.59
CA LEU A 649 -14.49 -5.89 -3.42
C LEU A 649 -15.12 -5.46 -4.76
N ALA A 650 -15.96 -6.31 -5.37
CA ALA A 650 -16.71 -5.94 -6.57
C ALA A 650 -17.72 -4.82 -6.30
N ILE A 651 -18.43 -4.85 -5.16
CA ILE A 651 -19.36 -3.79 -4.76
C ILE A 651 -18.60 -2.49 -4.50
N VAL A 652 -17.48 -2.55 -3.78
CA VAL A 652 -16.62 -1.39 -3.49
C VAL A 652 -16.07 -0.81 -4.79
N HIS A 653 -15.55 -1.63 -5.70
CA HIS A 653 -15.02 -1.20 -6.99
C HIS A 653 -16.11 -0.53 -7.84
N GLU A 654 -17.31 -1.08 -7.88
CA GLU A 654 -18.43 -0.42 -8.58
C GLU A 654 -18.76 0.93 -7.94
N LEU A 655 -18.83 1.00 -6.60
CA LEU A 655 -19.02 2.27 -5.90
C LEU A 655 -17.91 3.29 -6.22
N ASP A 656 -16.68 2.84 -6.44
CA ASP A 656 -15.55 3.66 -6.88
C ASP A 656 -15.74 4.16 -8.33
N VAL A 657 -16.10 3.28 -9.26
CA VAL A 657 -16.40 3.61 -10.67
C VAL A 657 -17.60 4.57 -10.78
N PHE A 658 -18.62 4.43 -9.93
CA PHE A 658 -19.75 5.36 -9.89
C PHE A 658 -19.34 6.75 -9.40
N SER A 659 -18.46 6.83 -8.40
CA SER A 659 -17.93 8.09 -7.89
C SER A 659 -17.25 8.86 -9.02
N GLU A 660 -16.38 8.19 -9.80
CA GLU A 660 -15.69 8.78 -10.94
C GLU A 660 -16.67 9.27 -12.03
N ASN A 661 -17.65 8.44 -12.42
CA ASN A 661 -18.65 8.82 -13.43
C ASN A 661 -19.61 9.95 -12.97
N SER A 662 -19.91 10.04 -11.67
CA SER A 662 -20.73 11.13 -11.14
C SER A 662 -19.99 12.48 -11.16
N LEU A 663 -18.67 12.46 -11.00
CA LEU A 663 -17.81 13.63 -11.14
C LEU A 663 -17.76 14.12 -12.59
N ASP A 664 -17.81 13.20 -13.57
CA ASP A 664 -17.81 13.51 -15.00
C ASP A 664 -19.17 14.03 -15.51
N SER A 665 -20.28 13.44 -15.10
CA SER A 665 -21.62 13.88 -15.54
C SER A 665 -22.03 15.27 -15.02
N GLN A 666 -21.53 15.69 -13.86
CA GLN A 666 -21.69 17.08 -13.40
C GLN A 666 -20.74 18.05 -14.12
N GLN A 667 -19.65 17.56 -14.70
CA GLN A 667 -18.74 18.35 -15.53
C GLN A 667 -19.42 18.78 -16.84
N ASP A 668 -20.21 17.89 -17.45
CA ASP A 668 -21.00 18.16 -18.66
C ASP A 668 -22.14 19.17 -18.40
N ASN A 669 -22.87 19.03 -17.28
CA ASN A 669 -23.95 19.95 -16.90
C ASN A 669 -23.44 21.35 -16.53
N ILE A 670 -22.24 21.46 -15.95
CA ILE A 670 -21.60 22.75 -15.66
C ILE A 670 -21.07 23.38 -16.95
N GLN A 671 -20.50 22.61 -17.88
CA GLN A 671 -20.09 23.12 -19.20
C GLN A 671 -21.28 23.61 -20.03
N THR A 672 -22.45 22.95 -19.97
CA THR A 672 -23.65 23.42 -20.66
C THR A 672 -24.22 24.70 -20.05
N THR A 673 -24.28 24.82 -18.71
CA THR A 673 -24.74 26.07 -18.06
C THR A 673 -23.77 27.25 -18.28
N VAL A 674 -22.47 26.98 -18.40
CA VAL A 674 -21.45 28.00 -18.76
C VAL A 674 -21.56 28.40 -20.23
N ASN A 675 -21.91 27.48 -21.14
CA ASN A 675 -22.19 27.79 -22.53
C ASN A 675 -23.47 28.62 -22.72
N ILE A 676 -24.51 28.37 -21.90
CA ILE A 676 -25.78 29.13 -21.98
C ILE A 676 -25.60 30.58 -21.49
N ASN A 677 -24.77 30.80 -20.47
CA ASN A 677 -24.47 32.15 -19.97
C ASN A 677 -23.39 32.89 -20.78
N GLY A 678 -22.61 32.17 -21.60
CA GLY A 678 -21.65 32.76 -22.55
C GLY A 678 -22.25 33.15 -23.90
N ALA A 679 -23.49 32.73 -24.18
CA ALA A 679 -24.21 33.02 -25.42
C ALA A 679 -25.27 34.12 -25.28
N PHE A 680 -25.38 34.77 -24.13
CA PHE A 680 -26.35 35.83 -23.85
C PHE A 680 -25.66 37.08 -23.32
N ASP A 681 -24.96 37.79 -24.20
CA ASP A 681 -24.76 39.25 -24.05
C ASP A 681 -24.27 39.85 -25.38
N SER A 682 -25.21 40.01 -26.31
CA SER A 682 -25.12 41.03 -27.36
C SER A 682 -26.49 41.69 -27.52
N THR A 683 -26.62 42.84 -26.85
CA THR A 683 -27.44 44.03 -27.18
C THR A 683 -28.98 43.89 -27.23
N ASN A 684 -29.69 44.59 -26.33
CA ASN A 684 -30.35 45.87 -26.64
C ASN A 684 -31.28 46.38 -25.51
N THR A 685 -31.04 47.62 -25.09
CA THR A 685 -32.10 48.51 -24.61
C THR A 685 -32.83 49.13 -25.81
N GLU A 686 -34.15 49.04 -25.74
CA GLU A 686 -35.19 49.92 -26.31
C GLU A 686 -35.55 49.84 -27.81
N GLY A 687 -36.84 49.55 -28.05
CA GLY A 687 -37.73 50.46 -28.79
C GLY A 687 -37.80 50.36 -30.32
N ALA A 688 -38.91 49.77 -30.79
CA ALA A 688 -39.71 50.16 -31.97
C ALA A 688 -39.20 49.98 -33.42
N ASP A 689 -40.18 49.52 -34.23
CA ASP A 689 -40.43 49.72 -35.66
C ASP A 689 -39.69 48.89 -36.74
N GLU A 690 -40.48 47.95 -37.29
CA GLU A 690 -40.82 47.69 -38.69
C GLU A 690 -39.82 47.90 -39.86
N ASN A 691 -39.75 46.81 -40.65
CA ASN A 691 -39.82 46.75 -42.12
C ASN A 691 -38.55 46.91 -43.01
N LYS A 692 -38.48 45.99 -43.98
CA LYS A 692 -37.87 46.01 -45.34
C LYS A 692 -36.45 45.44 -45.59
N THR A 693 -36.47 44.28 -46.25
CA THR A 693 -35.82 43.93 -47.53
C THR A 693 -34.46 44.54 -47.92
N GLY A 694 -33.52 43.66 -48.28
CA GLY A 694 -32.79 43.78 -49.55
C GLY A 694 -31.25 43.91 -49.51
N GLN A 695 -30.63 43.06 -50.32
CA GLN A 695 -29.38 43.24 -51.06
C GLN A 695 -28.02 42.87 -50.45
N ILE A 696 -27.34 42.08 -51.28
CA ILE A 696 -25.96 41.61 -51.29
C ILE A 696 -25.04 42.76 -51.70
N ALA A 697 -23.92 42.96 -51.00
CA ALA A 697 -22.73 43.60 -51.56
C ALA A 697 -21.46 43.11 -50.86
N HIS A 698 -20.50 42.65 -51.68
CA HIS A 698 -19.11 42.39 -51.31
C HIS A 698 -18.42 43.69 -50.88
N THR A 699 -17.76 43.67 -49.71
CA THR A 699 -16.62 44.56 -49.44
C THR A 699 -15.56 43.83 -48.61
N THR A 700 -14.41 43.62 -49.23
CA THR A 700 -13.16 43.17 -48.61
C THR A 700 -12.64 44.27 -47.68
N GLN A 701 -12.46 44.00 -46.38
CA GLN A 701 -11.64 44.84 -45.50
C GLN A 701 -11.20 44.10 -44.22
N ASN A 702 -9.87 43.99 -44.06
CA ASN A 702 -9.07 43.90 -42.84
C ASN A 702 -9.69 43.26 -41.58
N ILE A 703 -9.29 42.02 -41.29
CA ILE A 703 -9.42 41.45 -39.95
C ILE A 703 -8.25 41.95 -39.10
N GLU A 704 -8.48 43.02 -38.34
CA GLU A 704 -7.68 43.29 -37.14
C GLU A 704 -7.96 42.20 -36.11
N LEU A 705 -6.89 41.56 -35.64
CA LEU A 705 -6.89 40.65 -34.49
C LEU A 705 -7.33 41.42 -33.24
N VAL A 706 -8.58 41.26 -32.85
CA VAL A 706 -9.10 41.72 -31.56
C VAL A 706 -8.37 40.95 -30.44
N LYS A 707 -7.68 41.69 -29.57
CA LYS A 707 -7.04 41.19 -28.35
C LYS A 707 -8.10 40.53 -27.45
N PRO A 708 -7.88 39.32 -26.90
CA PRO A 708 -8.69 38.84 -25.81
C PRO A 708 -8.28 39.61 -24.54
N GLU A 709 -9.16 40.47 -24.03
CA GLU A 709 -8.97 41.08 -22.72
C GLU A 709 -8.86 40.00 -21.64
N THR A 710 -7.72 40.00 -20.95
CA THR A 710 -7.33 39.07 -19.88
C THR A 710 -8.28 39.09 -18.68
N SER A 711 -9.17 40.07 -18.56
CA SER A 711 -10.13 40.21 -17.46
C SER A 711 -11.29 39.18 -17.53
N VAL A 712 -11.75 38.82 -18.73
CA VAL A 712 -12.86 37.85 -18.92
C VAL A 712 -12.40 36.41 -18.72
N VAL A 713 -11.17 36.09 -19.15
CA VAL A 713 -10.54 34.77 -18.92
C VAL A 713 -10.21 34.58 -17.45
N VAL A 714 -9.82 35.63 -16.74
CA VAL A 714 -9.53 35.58 -15.30
C VAL A 714 -10.81 35.37 -14.48
N ASN A 715 -11.93 36.02 -14.79
CA ASN A 715 -13.20 35.77 -14.09
C ASN A 715 -13.78 34.37 -14.38
N THR A 716 -13.59 33.87 -15.61
CA THR A 716 -13.98 32.51 -15.99
C THR A 716 -13.07 31.47 -15.33
N ARG A 717 -11.75 31.71 -15.27
CA ARG A 717 -10.78 30.90 -14.51
C ARG A 717 -11.01 30.98 -13.01
N LEU A 718 -11.38 32.11 -12.42
CA LEU A 718 -11.67 32.26 -11.00
C LEU A 718 -12.97 31.56 -10.60
N LYS A 719 -14.02 31.62 -11.44
CA LYS A 719 -15.21 30.78 -11.25
C LYS A 719 -14.88 29.29 -11.45
N LEU A 720 -14.05 28.92 -12.42
CA LEU A 720 -13.54 27.55 -12.60
C LEU A 720 -12.64 27.10 -11.44
N LEU A 721 -11.84 27.99 -10.85
CA LEU A 721 -10.92 27.73 -9.73
C LEU A 721 -11.68 27.67 -8.40
N CYS A 722 -12.71 28.50 -8.20
CA CYS A 722 -13.61 28.42 -7.06
C CYS A 722 -14.51 27.17 -7.14
N CYS A 723 -14.97 26.82 -8.34
CA CYS A 723 -15.63 25.54 -8.63
C CYS A 723 -14.67 24.36 -8.49
N LYS A 724 -13.38 24.49 -8.86
CA LYS A 724 -12.32 23.49 -8.60
C LYS A 724 -12.01 23.34 -7.11
N ARG A 725 -11.99 24.44 -6.34
CA ARG A 725 -11.74 24.43 -4.89
C ARG A 725 -12.91 23.84 -4.13
N GLN A 726 -14.14 24.20 -4.48
CA GLN A 726 -15.34 23.50 -4.02
C GLN A 726 -15.31 22.03 -4.47
N LYS A 727 -14.91 21.70 -5.71
CA LYS A 727 -14.70 20.32 -6.18
C LYS A 727 -13.65 19.57 -5.38
N VAL A 728 -12.54 20.18 -4.96
CA VAL A 728 -11.49 19.51 -4.18
C VAL A 728 -11.95 19.28 -2.74
N GLU A 729 -12.63 20.25 -2.12
CA GLU A 729 -13.21 20.07 -0.77
C GLU A 729 -14.40 19.09 -0.77
N HIS A 730 -15.28 19.13 -1.79
CA HIS A 730 -16.32 18.12 -1.99
C HIS A 730 -15.67 16.77 -2.30
N SER A 731 -14.79 16.66 -3.29
CA SER A 731 -14.12 15.40 -3.67
C SER A 731 -13.38 14.76 -2.50
N ASN A 732 -12.66 15.52 -1.68
CA ASN A 732 -12.00 15.00 -0.47
C ASN A 732 -13.01 14.55 0.60
N THR A 733 -14.15 15.24 0.73
CA THR A 733 -15.23 14.88 1.66
C THR A 733 -16.01 13.64 1.20
N TYR A 734 -16.15 13.44 -0.11
CA TYR A 734 -16.76 12.24 -0.71
C TYR A 734 -15.78 11.06 -0.71
N LYS A 735 -14.53 11.22 -1.15
CA LYS A 735 -13.48 10.20 -1.03
C LYS A 735 -13.32 9.69 0.40
N LYS A 736 -13.26 10.60 1.38
CA LYS A 736 -13.22 10.22 2.80
C LYS A 736 -14.47 9.46 3.25
N GLN A 737 -15.66 9.81 2.77
CA GLN A 737 -16.88 9.05 3.08
C GLN A 737 -16.90 7.67 2.42
N HIS A 738 -16.37 7.54 1.20
CA HIS A 738 -16.26 6.27 0.49
C HIS A 738 -15.23 5.34 1.14
N ASP A 739 -14.06 5.85 1.53
CA ASP A 739 -13.05 5.07 2.25
C ASP A 739 -13.59 4.54 3.59
N GLU A 740 -14.34 5.35 4.33
CA GLU A 740 -15.00 4.91 5.55
C GLU A 740 -16.06 3.84 5.28
N LEU A 741 -16.83 3.96 4.19
CA LEU A 741 -17.81 2.96 3.81
C LEU A 741 -17.17 1.62 3.38
N LYS A 742 -16.06 1.68 2.64
CA LYS A 742 -15.25 0.52 2.25
C LYS A 742 -14.73 -0.24 3.46
N LYS A 743 -14.19 0.47 4.46
CA LYS A 743 -13.79 -0.12 5.75
C LYS A 743 -14.98 -0.79 6.45
N GLY A 744 -16.14 -0.12 6.47
CA GLY A 744 -17.37 -0.64 7.04
C GLY A 744 -17.81 -1.97 6.43
N PHE A 745 -17.81 -2.09 5.09
CA PHE A 745 -18.18 -3.34 4.42
C PHE A 745 -17.20 -4.50 4.66
N LEU A 746 -15.90 -4.22 4.72
CA LEU A 746 -14.88 -5.23 5.03
C LEU A 746 -15.01 -5.72 6.47
N LEU A 747 -15.22 -4.83 7.44
CA LEU A 747 -15.45 -5.23 8.84
C LEU A 747 -16.79 -5.95 9.02
N ALA A 748 -17.81 -5.57 8.25
CA ALA A 748 -19.12 -6.22 8.29
C ALA A 748 -19.05 -7.71 7.97
N ILE A 749 -18.29 -8.12 6.96
CA ILE A 749 -18.14 -9.55 6.63
C ILE A 749 -17.29 -10.31 7.67
N ALA A 750 -16.22 -9.70 8.18
CA ALA A 750 -15.38 -10.36 9.19
C ALA A 750 -16.14 -10.59 10.50
N TYR A 751 -16.86 -9.58 10.99
CA TYR A 751 -17.60 -9.68 12.25
C TYR A 751 -18.83 -10.57 12.14
N SER A 752 -19.58 -10.47 11.03
CA SER A 752 -20.75 -11.34 10.81
C SER A 752 -20.37 -12.81 10.67
N SER A 753 -19.19 -13.12 10.10
CA SER A 753 -18.67 -14.48 10.06
C SER A 753 -18.46 -15.06 11.47
N SER A 754 -17.82 -14.32 12.37
CA SER A 754 -17.64 -14.76 13.77
C SER A 754 -18.95 -14.86 14.55
N ILE A 755 -19.88 -13.91 14.38
CA ILE A 755 -21.21 -13.93 15.02
C ILE A 755 -22.08 -15.08 14.48
N GLY A 756 -21.99 -15.37 13.18
CA GLY A 756 -22.69 -16.48 12.55
C GLY A 756 -22.27 -17.83 13.11
N GLY A 757 -20.96 -18.06 13.21
CA GLY A 757 -20.41 -19.29 13.78
C GLY A 757 -20.88 -19.56 15.22
N LEU A 758 -21.14 -18.50 16.00
CA LEU A 758 -21.67 -18.59 17.36
C LEU A 758 -23.01 -19.34 17.43
N SER A 759 -23.84 -19.17 16.40
CA SER A 759 -25.27 -19.48 16.44
C SER A 759 -25.57 -20.97 16.27
N SER A 760 -24.60 -21.77 15.82
CA SER A 760 -24.75 -23.22 15.65
C SER A 760 -23.64 -23.96 16.39
N LEU A 761 -23.92 -25.20 16.77
CA LEU A 761 -22.93 -26.03 17.46
C LEU A 761 -21.70 -26.33 16.60
N VAL A 762 -21.86 -26.44 15.28
CA VAL A 762 -20.78 -26.77 14.33
C VAL A 762 -20.09 -25.53 13.75
N GLY A 763 -20.62 -24.33 14.01
CA GLY A 763 -20.14 -23.08 13.42
C GLY A 763 -18.75 -22.66 13.92
N THR A 764 -18.45 -22.86 15.21
CA THR A 764 -17.11 -22.61 15.76
C THR A 764 -16.56 -23.78 16.55
N ALA A 765 -15.23 -23.92 16.55
CA ALA A 765 -14.53 -24.95 17.30
C ALA A 765 -14.72 -24.85 18.84
N PRO A 766 -14.79 -23.66 19.48
CA PRO A 766 -15.18 -23.54 20.89
C PRO A 766 -16.54 -24.16 21.23
N ASN A 767 -17.55 -24.04 20.36
CA ASN A 767 -18.88 -24.62 20.57
C ASN A 767 -18.81 -26.16 20.59
N ILE A 768 -18.07 -26.72 19.64
CA ILE A 768 -17.82 -28.15 19.54
C ILE A 768 -17.04 -28.65 20.78
N TYR A 769 -16.02 -27.90 21.20
CA TYR A 769 -15.25 -28.22 22.39
C TYR A 769 -16.09 -28.16 23.67
N LEU A 770 -16.99 -27.18 23.81
CA LEU A 770 -17.94 -27.11 24.93
C LEU A 770 -18.78 -28.39 25.01
N LYS A 771 -19.38 -28.84 23.90
CA LYS A 771 -20.13 -30.09 23.89
C LYS A 771 -19.26 -31.26 24.30
N GLY A 772 -18.06 -31.38 23.71
CA GLY A 772 -17.14 -32.47 24.05
C GLY A 772 -16.72 -32.49 25.52
N PHE A 773 -16.46 -31.32 26.08
CA PHE A 773 -16.12 -31.14 27.49
C PHE A 773 -17.29 -31.47 28.41
N VAL A 774 -18.51 -31.03 28.07
CA VAL A 774 -19.71 -31.36 28.85
C VAL A 774 -20.03 -32.85 28.77
N ASP A 775 -19.94 -33.45 27.58
CA ASP A 775 -20.19 -34.88 27.39
C ASP A 775 -19.16 -35.76 28.11
N SER A 776 -17.90 -35.31 28.26
CA SER A 776 -16.88 -36.04 29.02
C SER A 776 -17.05 -35.89 30.53
N GLU A 777 -17.28 -34.68 31.02
CA GLU A 777 -17.31 -34.39 32.47
C GLU A 777 -18.66 -34.67 33.14
N TYR A 778 -19.77 -34.48 32.41
CA TYR A 778 -21.13 -34.48 32.97
C TYR A 778 -21.99 -35.64 32.47
N ASN A 779 -21.38 -36.68 31.90
CA ASN A 779 -22.09 -37.83 31.39
C ASN A 779 -22.98 -38.48 32.49
N GLY A 780 -24.29 -38.59 32.23
CA GLY A 780 -25.25 -39.19 33.17
C GLY A 780 -25.84 -38.26 34.24
N THR A 781 -25.39 -37.01 34.34
CA THR A 781 -25.89 -36.03 35.34
C THR A 781 -27.14 -35.23 34.89
N GLY A 782 -27.58 -35.43 33.64
CA GLY A 782 -28.72 -34.74 33.03
C GLY A 782 -28.36 -33.44 32.31
N PHE A 783 -27.18 -32.85 32.56
CA PHE A 783 -26.66 -31.72 31.79
C PHE A 783 -26.11 -32.21 30.44
N ARG A 784 -26.82 -31.88 29.35
CA ARG A 784 -26.48 -32.32 27.98
C ARG A 784 -26.62 -31.18 26.98
N VAL A 785 -25.63 -31.05 26.11
CA VAL A 785 -25.64 -30.08 25.00
C VAL A 785 -25.80 -30.86 23.69
N ASN A 786 -27.03 -30.92 23.17
CA ASN A 786 -27.30 -31.45 21.83
C ASN A 786 -27.45 -30.30 20.83
N PHE A 787 -27.42 -30.63 19.54
CA PHE A 787 -27.54 -29.63 18.48
C PHE A 787 -28.77 -28.72 18.63
N LEU A 788 -29.95 -29.29 18.87
CA LEU A 788 -31.21 -28.54 18.97
C LEU A 788 -31.22 -27.57 20.15
N ASN A 789 -30.86 -28.03 21.36
CA ASN A 789 -30.86 -27.19 22.56
C ASN A 789 -29.84 -26.06 22.45
N PHE A 790 -28.67 -26.33 21.87
CA PHE A 790 -27.66 -25.31 21.63
C PHE A 790 -28.13 -24.28 20.60
N LEU A 791 -28.73 -24.73 19.49
CA LEU A 791 -29.28 -23.85 18.46
C LEU A 791 -30.37 -22.93 19.04
N LEU A 792 -31.28 -23.45 19.86
CA LEU A 792 -32.33 -22.64 20.51
C LEU A 792 -31.76 -21.58 21.48
N PHE A 793 -30.61 -21.85 22.11
CA PHE A 793 -29.92 -20.91 22.99
C PHE A 793 -29.10 -19.87 22.21
N ALA A 794 -28.30 -20.33 21.24
CA ALA A 794 -27.30 -19.51 20.58
C ALA A 794 -27.87 -18.68 19.43
N LEU A 795 -28.87 -19.19 18.70
CA LEU A 795 -29.44 -18.48 17.53
C LEU A 795 -30.09 -17.13 17.90
N PRO A 796 -30.95 -17.02 18.93
CA PRO A 796 -31.51 -15.71 19.32
C PRO A 796 -30.42 -14.73 19.74
N THR A 797 -29.40 -15.21 20.45
CA THR A 797 -28.25 -14.42 20.90
C THR A 797 -27.42 -13.92 19.71
N GLY A 798 -27.15 -14.80 18.74
CA GLY A 798 -26.42 -14.44 17.52
C GLY A 798 -27.19 -13.43 16.65
N ILE A 799 -28.51 -13.58 16.50
CA ILE A 799 -29.35 -12.61 15.79
C ILE A 799 -29.29 -11.24 16.48
N LEU A 800 -29.43 -11.21 17.81
CA LEU A 800 -29.34 -9.98 18.59
C LEU A 800 -27.97 -9.32 18.39
N MET A 801 -26.89 -10.08 18.51
CA MET A 801 -25.52 -9.58 18.30
C MET A 801 -25.30 -9.09 16.87
N LEU A 802 -25.86 -9.76 15.86
CA LEU A 802 -25.73 -9.36 14.47
C LEU A 802 -26.43 -8.01 14.21
N VAL A 803 -27.63 -7.82 14.78
CA VAL A 803 -28.37 -6.55 14.70
C VAL A 803 -27.62 -5.43 15.41
N VAL A 804 -27.10 -5.70 16.61
CA VAL A 804 -26.32 -4.74 17.40
C VAL A 804 -25.03 -4.34 16.65
N CYS A 805 -24.30 -5.32 16.12
CA CYS A 805 -23.09 -5.11 15.32
C CYS A 805 -23.40 -4.31 14.05
N TRP A 806 -24.52 -4.62 13.38
CA TRP A 806 -24.97 -3.87 12.21
C TRP A 806 -25.25 -2.41 12.57
N ILE A 807 -26.02 -2.12 13.63
CA ILE A 807 -26.28 -0.75 14.10
C ILE A 807 -24.96 -0.03 14.41
N TRP A 808 -24.03 -0.70 15.09
CA TRP A 808 -22.72 -0.12 15.42
C TRP A 808 -21.91 0.23 14.16
N LEU A 809 -21.85 -0.66 13.17
CA LEU A 809 -21.16 -0.38 11.90
C LEU A 809 -21.84 0.75 11.11
N GLN A 810 -23.17 0.86 11.15
CA GLN A 810 -23.86 2.03 10.59
C GLN A 810 -23.46 3.31 11.34
N LEU A 811 -23.39 3.27 12.66
CA LEU A 811 -22.96 4.41 13.47
C LEU A 811 -21.48 4.76 13.26
N CYS A 812 -20.60 3.83 12.95
CA CYS A 812 -19.20 4.15 12.67
C CYS A 812 -19.02 4.73 11.26
N TYR A 813 -19.59 4.06 10.26
CA TYR A 813 -19.22 4.24 8.85
C TYR A 813 -20.32 4.82 7.97
N ASN A 814 -21.57 4.88 8.45
CA ASN A 814 -22.73 5.33 7.68
C ASN A 814 -23.69 6.25 8.48
N LYS A 815 -23.13 7.11 9.35
CA LYS A 815 -23.91 8.02 10.24
C LYS A 815 -24.96 8.85 9.51
N LYS A 816 -24.66 9.29 8.29
CA LYS A 816 -25.52 10.20 7.52
C LYS A 816 -26.80 9.51 7.01
N GLU A 817 -26.72 8.27 6.52
CA GLU A 817 -27.91 7.53 6.07
C GLU A 817 -28.78 7.01 7.21
N LEU A 818 -28.22 6.83 8.41
CA LEU A 818 -28.97 6.34 9.57
C LEU A 818 -29.96 7.41 10.09
N PHE A 819 -29.58 8.69 10.04
CA PHE A 819 -30.36 9.80 10.61
C PHE A 819 -30.98 10.77 9.58
N GLN A 820 -30.60 10.75 8.29
CA GLN A 820 -31.17 11.64 7.27
C GLN A 820 -32.04 10.89 6.26
N CYS A 821 -33.31 11.28 6.16
CA CYS A 821 -34.27 10.85 5.13
C CYS A 821 -34.22 11.79 3.92
N HIS A 822 -33.07 11.93 3.24
CA HIS A 822 -33.00 12.74 2.01
C HIS A 822 -32.89 11.85 0.77
N TYR A 823 -33.91 11.93 -0.09
CA TYR A 823 -34.06 11.16 -1.32
C TYR A 823 -33.30 11.86 -2.47
N SER A 824 -32.16 11.31 -2.91
CA SER A 824 -31.40 11.81 -4.06
C SER A 824 -31.63 10.92 -5.29
N ALA A 825 -32.03 11.54 -6.41
CA ALA A 825 -32.31 10.85 -7.67
C ALA A 825 -31.06 10.14 -8.26
N GLU A 826 -29.86 10.67 -8.00
CA GLU A 826 -28.60 10.05 -8.45
C GLU A 826 -28.28 8.77 -7.69
N ARG A 827 -28.58 8.73 -6.39
CA ARG A 827 -28.45 7.51 -5.59
C ARG A 827 -29.39 6.42 -6.08
N HIS A 828 -30.59 6.77 -6.52
CA HIS A 828 -31.54 5.79 -7.08
C HIS A 828 -31.02 5.15 -8.38
N LYS A 829 -30.29 5.89 -9.23
CA LYS A 829 -29.65 5.33 -10.43
C LYS A 829 -28.53 4.34 -10.11
N ALA A 830 -27.64 4.67 -9.16
CA ALA A 830 -26.59 3.76 -8.71
C ALA A 830 -27.18 2.46 -8.14
N GLN A 831 -28.25 2.60 -7.37
CA GLN A 831 -29.02 1.49 -6.80
C GLN A 831 -29.65 0.58 -7.86
N ILE A 832 -30.24 1.15 -8.91
CA ILE A 832 -30.82 0.38 -10.02
C ILE A 832 -29.71 -0.35 -10.80
N LYS A 833 -28.58 0.30 -11.08
CA LYS A 833 -27.49 -0.29 -11.86
C LYS A 833 -26.75 -1.38 -11.06
N LEU A 834 -26.54 -1.20 -9.76
CA LEU A 834 -26.02 -2.25 -8.88
C LEU A 834 -26.95 -3.46 -8.83
N LYS A 835 -28.27 -3.24 -8.69
CA LYS A 835 -29.26 -4.33 -8.74
C LYS A 835 -29.24 -5.03 -10.10
N ALA A 836 -29.05 -4.31 -11.20
CA ALA A 836 -28.91 -4.89 -12.53
C ALA A 836 -27.65 -5.76 -12.66
N ILE A 837 -26.52 -5.36 -12.07
CA ILE A 837 -25.27 -6.14 -12.06
C ILE A 837 -25.44 -7.42 -11.24
N LEU A 838 -25.98 -7.35 -10.02
CA LEU A 838 -26.24 -8.53 -9.19
C LEU A 838 -27.21 -9.50 -9.88
N THR A 839 -28.25 -8.95 -10.52
CA THR A 839 -29.22 -9.74 -11.29
C THR A 839 -28.57 -10.36 -12.53
N LYS A 840 -27.62 -9.67 -13.17
CA LYS A 840 -26.85 -10.18 -14.31
C LYS A 840 -25.92 -11.32 -13.87
N GLN A 841 -25.11 -11.14 -12.83
CA GLN A 841 -24.26 -12.19 -12.27
C GLN A 841 -25.07 -13.42 -11.85
N TYR A 842 -26.26 -13.23 -11.25
CA TYR A 842 -27.15 -14.33 -10.93
C TYR A 842 -27.70 -15.04 -12.18
N LYS A 843 -28.04 -14.30 -13.25
CA LYS A 843 -28.50 -14.89 -14.52
C LYS A 843 -27.38 -15.64 -15.26
N ASP A 844 -26.14 -15.17 -15.17
CA ASP A 844 -24.97 -15.79 -15.80
C ASP A 844 -24.66 -17.16 -15.19
N LEU A 845 -25.03 -17.42 -13.93
CA LEU A 845 -24.95 -18.74 -13.28
C LEU A 845 -25.88 -19.79 -13.91
N GLY A 846 -26.84 -19.40 -14.74
CA GLY A 846 -27.76 -20.30 -15.43
C GLY A 846 -28.68 -21.12 -14.49
N ARG A 847 -29.27 -22.17 -15.05
CA ARG A 847 -30.14 -23.11 -14.30
C ARG A 847 -29.32 -23.90 -13.27
N PRO A 848 -29.88 -24.20 -12.09
CA PRO A 848 -29.17 -24.95 -11.06
C PRO A 848 -28.70 -26.30 -11.58
N LYS A 849 -27.42 -26.61 -11.36
CA LYS A 849 -26.80 -27.86 -11.78
C LYS A 849 -27.32 -29.03 -10.94
N TRP A 850 -27.20 -30.25 -11.46
CA TRP A 850 -27.61 -31.45 -10.72
C TRP A 850 -26.92 -31.58 -9.36
N SER A 851 -25.59 -31.38 -9.34
CA SER A 851 -24.80 -31.38 -8.10
C SER A 851 -25.28 -30.33 -7.09
N GLU A 852 -25.67 -29.14 -7.54
CA GLU A 852 -26.22 -28.07 -6.67
C GLU A 852 -27.51 -28.52 -5.98
N LEU A 853 -28.41 -29.17 -6.72
CA LEU A 853 -29.68 -29.69 -6.18
C LEU A 853 -29.48 -30.84 -5.21
N VAL A 854 -28.56 -31.77 -5.52
CA VAL A 854 -28.25 -32.90 -4.64
C VAL A 854 -27.64 -32.41 -3.32
N VAL A 855 -26.65 -31.52 -3.37
CA VAL A 855 -26.04 -30.94 -2.15
C VAL A 855 -27.05 -30.13 -1.34
N ALA A 856 -27.94 -29.36 -1.99
CA ALA A 856 -29.03 -28.68 -1.30
C ALA A 856 -30.02 -29.66 -0.64
N GLY A 857 -30.30 -30.79 -1.29
CA GLY A 857 -31.11 -31.87 -0.70
C GLY A 857 -30.45 -32.52 0.52
N ILE A 858 -29.14 -32.78 0.46
CA ILE A 858 -28.35 -33.28 1.60
C ILE A 858 -28.34 -32.26 2.73
N PHE A 859 -28.28 -30.96 2.44
CA PHE A 859 -28.35 -29.91 3.45
C PHE A 859 -29.67 -29.94 4.24
N VAL A 860 -30.79 -30.01 3.52
CA VAL A 860 -32.12 -30.11 4.14
C VAL A 860 -32.22 -31.40 4.95
N LEU A 861 -31.72 -32.51 4.42
CA LEU A 861 -31.67 -33.79 5.12
C LEU A 861 -30.86 -33.70 6.42
N LEU A 862 -29.68 -33.07 6.40
CA LEU A 862 -28.82 -32.87 7.57
C LEU A 862 -29.55 -32.11 8.68
N ILE A 863 -30.20 -30.99 8.33
CA ILE A 863 -30.97 -30.17 9.27
C ILE A 863 -32.14 -30.96 9.86
N VAL A 864 -32.91 -31.66 9.01
CA VAL A 864 -34.04 -32.46 9.46
C VAL A 864 -33.58 -33.57 10.40
N LEU A 865 -32.50 -34.30 10.05
CA LEU A 865 -31.96 -35.37 10.88
C LEU A 865 -31.48 -34.85 12.23
N TRP A 866 -30.76 -33.73 12.30
CA TRP A 866 -30.34 -33.15 13.59
C TRP A 866 -31.51 -32.68 14.45
N ILE A 867 -32.51 -31.99 13.88
CA ILE A 867 -33.67 -31.48 14.64
C ILE A 867 -34.58 -32.62 15.13
N THR A 868 -34.84 -33.61 14.28
CA THR A 868 -35.79 -34.70 14.59
C THR A 868 -35.16 -35.87 15.34
N ARG A 869 -33.84 -35.83 15.61
CA ARG A 869 -33.09 -36.87 16.35
C ARG A 869 -33.64 -37.07 17.75
N GLU A 870 -33.81 -35.97 18.48
CA GLU A 870 -34.28 -35.93 19.88
C GLU A 870 -35.15 -34.69 20.12
N PHE A 871 -36.28 -34.58 19.40
CA PHE A 871 -37.20 -33.43 19.46
C PHE A 871 -37.77 -33.17 20.87
N SER A 872 -37.86 -34.21 21.70
CA SER A 872 -38.15 -34.11 23.13
C SER A 872 -37.41 -35.23 23.87
N SER A 873 -37.22 -35.09 25.19
CA SER A 873 -36.62 -36.13 26.06
C SER A 873 -37.30 -37.51 25.92
N ARG A 874 -38.50 -37.56 25.30
CA ARG A 874 -39.29 -38.76 25.03
C ARG A 874 -39.68 -39.01 23.56
N THR A 875 -39.19 -38.29 22.53
CA THR A 875 -39.58 -38.52 21.12
C THR A 875 -38.48 -38.15 20.09
N GLY A 876 -38.24 -39.00 19.08
CA GLY A 876 -37.33 -38.73 17.96
C GLY A 876 -37.01 -39.99 17.13
N TRP A 877 -36.47 -39.85 15.91
CA TRP A 877 -36.15 -41.01 15.05
C TRP A 877 -35.03 -41.89 15.62
N SER A 878 -34.22 -41.36 16.55
CA SER A 878 -33.22 -42.13 17.30
C SER A 878 -33.81 -43.31 18.07
N MET A 879 -35.13 -43.36 18.29
CA MET A 879 -35.84 -44.49 18.90
C MET A 879 -35.94 -45.73 18.02
N ILE A 880 -35.89 -45.57 16.69
CA ILE A 880 -35.92 -46.69 15.74
C ILE A 880 -34.65 -47.53 15.91
N PHE A 881 -33.59 -46.94 16.46
CA PHE A 881 -32.31 -47.55 16.78
C PHE A 881 -32.08 -47.57 18.30
N GLN A 882 -31.05 -48.27 18.77
CA GLN A 882 -30.74 -48.27 20.20
C GLN A 882 -30.26 -46.86 20.64
N ARG A 883 -31.07 -46.14 21.43
CA ARG A 883 -30.91 -44.73 21.86
C ARG A 883 -29.51 -44.26 22.28
N LYS A 884 -28.64 -45.15 22.79
CA LYS A 884 -27.27 -44.81 23.24
C LYS A 884 -26.19 -44.93 22.15
N HIS A 885 -26.52 -45.46 20.97
CA HIS A 885 -25.55 -45.77 19.92
C HIS A 885 -25.51 -44.74 18.78
N ILE A 886 -26.46 -43.79 18.74
CA ILE A 886 -26.53 -42.76 17.70
C ILE A 886 -26.33 -41.38 18.31
N SER A 887 -25.41 -40.62 17.72
CA SER A 887 -24.97 -39.30 18.17
C SER A 887 -25.19 -38.21 17.12
N ASP A 888 -24.90 -36.95 17.48
CA ASP A 888 -24.84 -35.85 16.50
C ASP A 888 -23.75 -36.10 15.44
N GLY A 889 -22.62 -36.71 15.86
CA GLY A 889 -21.52 -37.05 14.96
C GLY A 889 -21.89 -38.09 13.91
N THR A 890 -22.73 -39.06 14.26
CA THR A 890 -23.23 -40.09 13.32
C THR A 890 -24.00 -39.47 12.15
N VAL A 891 -24.84 -38.45 12.44
CA VAL A 891 -25.61 -37.74 11.41
C VAL A 891 -24.70 -36.91 10.50
N ALA A 892 -23.71 -36.24 11.10
CA ALA A 892 -22.77 -35.38 10.38
C ALA A 892 -21.89 -36.17 9.42
N ILE A 893 -21.29 -37.28 9.89
CA ILE A 893 -20.42 -38.11 9.06
C ILE A 893 -21.19 -38.79 7.92
N PHE A 894 -22.43 -39.23 8.18
CA PHE A 894 -23.30 -39.80 7.16
C PHE A 894 -23.55 -38.79 6.03
N CYS A 895 -23.97 -37.57 6.35
CA CYS A 895 -24.22 -36.53 5.36
C CYS A 895 -22.94 -36.01 4.69
N GLY A 896 -21.80 -36.02 5.40
CA GLY A 896 -20.50 -35.62 4.87
C GLY A 896 -19.88 -36.64 3.90
N ILE A 897 -20.19 -37.94 4.06
CA ILE A 897 -19.74 -39.00 3.14
C ILE A 897 -20.59 -39.04 1.86
N LEU A 898 -21.88 -38.70 1.91
CA LEU A 898 -22.77 -38.76 0.74
C LEU A 898 -22.21 -38.04 -0.51
N PRO A 899 -21.66 -36.82 -0.44
CA PRO A 899 -21.02 -36.15 -1.59
C PRO A 899 -19.81 -36.88 -2.19
N LEU A 900 -19.14 -37.76 -1.43
CA LEU A 900 -18.03 -38.59 -1.92
C LEU A 900 -18.51 -39.82 -2.71
N ILE A 901 -19.79 -40.17 -2.57
CA ILE A 901 -20.41 -41.36 -3.18
C ILE A 901 -21.38 -40.98 -4.30
N LEU A 902 -22.12 -39.88 -4.15
CA LEU A 902 -23.15 -39.49 -5.10
C LEU A 902 -22.55 -38.85 -6.36
N PRO A 903 -23.11 -39.12 -7.56
CA PRO A 903 -22.57 -38.65 -8.82
C PRO A 903 -22.81 -37.15 -9.05
N ALA A 904 -21.79 -36.44 -9.54
CA ALA A 904 -21.83 -35.02 -9.88
C ALA A 904 -22.74 -34.71 -11.08
N SER A 905 -22.85 -35.65 -12.02
CA SER A 905 -23.70 -35.57 -13.21
C SER A 905 -24.98 -36.40 -13.04
N ASN A 906 -26.09 -35.95 -13.62
CA ASN A 906 -27.38 -36.63 -13.47
C ASN A 906 -27.34 -38.04 -14.08
N PRO A 907 -27.46 -39.12 -13.27
CA PRO A 907 -27.40 -40.49 -13.76
C PRO A 907 -28.64 -40.93 -14.55
N PHE A 908 -29.73 -40.16 -14.48
CA PHE A 908 -31.01 -40.47 -15.14
C PHE A 908 -31.15 -39.82 -16.54
N ASN A 909 -30.12 -39.11 -17.03
CA ASN A 909 -30.17 -38.44 -18.32
C ASN A 909 -29.84 -39.42 -19.47
N ARG A 910 -30.74 -39.59 -20.44
CA ARG A 910 -30.64 -40.60 -21.52
C ARG A 910 -29.67 -40.26 -22.67
N ARG A 911 -28.86 -39.20 -22.57
CA ARG A 911 -27.86 -38.86 -23.60
C ARG A 911 -26.57 -39.68 -23.36
N HIS A 912 -26.10 -40.39 -24.38
CA HIS A 912 -24.92 -41.24 -24.34
C HIS A 912 -23.66 -40.40 -24.09
N ASP A 913 -23.11 -40.53 -22.87
CA ASP A 913 -21.69 -40.40 -22.45
C ASP A 913 -21.62 -40.10 -20.94
N TRP A 914 -22.35 -40.86 -20.12
CA TRP A 914 -22.33 -40.69 -18.66
C TRP A 914 -21.10 -41.38 -18.05
N LYS A 915 -20.28 -40.61 -17.34
CA LYS A 915 -19.15 -41.10 -16.53
C LYS A 915 -19.43 -40.81 -15.06
N TYR A 916 -19.20 -41.81 -14.21
CA TYR A 916 -19.30 -41.67 -12.77
C TYR A 916 -18.13 -40.80 -12.27
N GLU A 917 -18.46 -39.66 -11.68
CA GLU A 917 -17.55 -38.83 -10.91
C GLU A 917 -18.26 -38.38 -9.63
N PRO A 918 -17.64 -38.53 -8.44
CA PRO A 918 -18.24 -38.08 -7.20
C PRO A 918 -18.35 -36.55 -7.16
N ILE A 919 -19.33 -36.01 -6.41
CA ILE A 919 -19.49 -34.56 -6.25
C ILE A 919 -18.23 -33.92 -5.65
N VAL A 920 -17.61 -34.59 -4.68
CA VAL A 920 -16.34 -34.18 -4.06
C VAL A 920 -15.33 -35.31 -4.20
N LYS A 921 -14.09 -34.99 -4.61
CA LYS A 921 -13.00 -35.99 -4.62
C LYS A 921 -12.32 -36.02 -3.26
N TRP A 922 -11.77 -37.19 -2.88
CA TRP A 922 -11.03 -37.33 -1.62
C TRP A 922 -9.90 -36.31 -1.47
N ASN A 923 -9.13 -36.08 -2.54
CA ASN A 923 -8.06 -35.10 -2.52
C ASN A 923 -8.60 -33.70 -2.25
N ASP A 924 -9.70 -33.28 -2.88
CA ASP A 924 -10.29 -31.96 -2.67
C ASP A 924 -10.74 -31.79 -1.22
N LEU A 925 -11.39 -32.82 -0.66
CA LEU A 925 -11.78 -32.87 0.74
C LEU A 925 -10.56 -32.78 1.69
N ALA A 926 -9.53 -33.59 1.43
CA ALA A 926 -8.34 -33.65 2.29
C ALA A 926 -7.60 -32.31 2.39
N HIS A 927 -7.64 -31.48 1.34
CA HIS A 927 -7.06 -30.13 1.35
C HIS A 927 -7.96 -29.10 2.05
N HIS A 928 -9.29 -29.27 2.04
CA HIS A 928 -10.23 -28.33 2.68
C HIS A 928 -10.42 -28.60 4.18
N VAL A 929 -10.18 -29.83 4.64
CA VAL A 929 -10.31 -30.19 6.06
C VAL A 929 -9.16 -29.58 6.88
N SER A 930 -9.51 -28.85 7.94
CA SER A 930 -8.55 -28.33 8.91
C SER A 930 -8.11 -29.43 9.89
N TRP A 931 -7.15 -30.26 9.45
CA TRP A 931 -6.58 -31.34 10.26
C TRP A 931 -6.03 -30.84 11.61
N GLY A 932 -5.40 -29.67 11.62
CA GLY A 932 -4.88 -29.07 12.84
C GLY A 932 -5.96 -28.76 13.88
N ALA A 933 -7.13 -28.29 13.45
CA ALA A 933 -8.24 -28.01 14.37
C ALA A 933 -8.85 -29.28 14.96
N LEU A 934 -8.92 -30.38 14.18
CA LEU A 934 -9.36 -31.69 14.66
C LEU A 934 -8.40 -32.23 15.74
N ILE A 935 -7.10 -32.14 15.50
CA ILE A 935 -6.06 -32.60 16.46
C ILE A 935 -6.08 -31.74 17.73
N LEU A 936 -6.22 -30.42 17.60
CA LEU A 936 -6.31 -29.50 18.74
C LEU A 936 -7.50 -29.80 19.66
N LEU A 937 -8.64 -30.16 19.07
CA LEU A 937 -9.82 -30.56 19.84
C LEU A 937 -9.55 -31.81 20.68
N GLY A 938 -8.87 -32.82 20.10
CA GLY A 938 -8.48 -34.03 20.83
C GLY A 938 -7.50 -33.76 21.97
N ALA A 939 -6.53 -32.87 21.72
CA ALA A 939 -5.58 -32.41 22.74
C ALA A 939 -6.26 -31.74 23.93
N GLY A 940 -7.27 -30.92 23.67
CA GLY A 940 -8.02 -30.25 24.73
C GLY A 940 -8.84 -31.20 25.58
N LEU A 941 -9.47 -32.20 24.98
CA LEU A 941 -10.22 -33.21 25.72
C LEU A 941 -9.30 -34.12 26.55
N ALA A 942 -8.11 -34.45 26.02
CA ALA A 942 -7.07 -35.13 26.79
C ALA A 942 -6.58 -34.28 27.97
N LEU A 943 -6.43 -32.97 27.78
CA LEU A 943 -6.06 -32.02 28.84
C LEU A 943 -7.12 -31.99 29.94
N ALA A 944 -8.40 -31.93 29.58
CA ALA A 944 -9.51 -31.95 30.53
C ALA A 944 -9.50 -33.23 31.39
N SER A 945 -9.34 -34.41 30.77
CA SER A 945 -9.22 -35.67 31.49
C SER A 945 -7.99 -35.72 32.40
N ALA A 946 -6.85 -35.19 31.95
CA ALA A 946 -5.63 -35.09 32.75
C ALA A 946 -5.82 -34.19 33.98
N PHE A 947 -6.52 -33.06 33.83
CA PHE A 947 -6.86 -32.14 34.94
C PHE A 947 -7.64 -32.85 36.05
N GLN A 948 -8.61 -33.68 35.68
CA GLN A 948 -9.46 -34.40 36.61
C GLN A 948 -8.73 -35.58 37.27
N LYS A 949 -8.08 -36.44 36.48
CA LYS A 949 -7.33 -37.61 37.01
C LYS A 949 -6.15 -37.19 37.88
N SER A 950 -5.46 -36.10 37.55
CA SER A 950 -4.36 -35.57 38.37
C SER A 950 -4.84 -34.85 39.64
N LYS A 951 -6.14 -34.55 39.76
CA LYS A 951 -6.72 -33.67 40.79
C LYS A 951 -6.12 -32.26 40.79
N LEU A 952 -5.60 -31.80 39.65
CA LEU A 952 -5.14 -30.42 39.49
C LEU A 952 -6.32 -29.45 39.59
N SER A 953 -7.51 -29.90 39.17
CA SER A 953 -8.78 -29.18 39.38
C SER A 953 -8.92 -28.70 40.83
N ASP A 954 -8.73 -29.58 41.81
CA ASP A 954 -9.01 -29.32 43.21
C ASP A 954 -8.06 -28.24 43.78
N SER A 955 -6.79 -28.30 43.40
CA SER A 955 -5.78 -27.31 43.80
C SER A 955 -6.06 -25.93 43.20
N VAL A 956 -6.52 -25.86 41.94
CA VAL A 956 -6.93 -24.62 41.29
C VAL A 956 -8.21 -24.05 41.93
N ALA A 957 -9.17 -24.92 42.27
CA ALA A 957 -10.40 -24.54 42.99
C ALA A 957 -10.09 -23.93 44.36
N GLN A 958 -9.15 -24.51 45.12
CA GLN A 958 -8.72 -23.95 46.40
C GLN A 958 -8.05 -22.58 46.23
N ALA A 959 -7.16 -22.44 45.24
CA ALA A 959 -6.49 -21.16 44.96
C ALA A 959 -7.48 -20.05 44.57
N LEU A 960 -8.57 -20.41 43.90
CA LEU A 960 -9.63 -19.49 43.46
C LEU A 960 -10.82 -19.42 44.44
N GLY A 961 -10.67 -19.90 45.68
CA GLY A 961 -11.74 -19.91 46.68
C GLY A 961 -12.34 -18.53 46.99
N PHE A 962 -11.60 -17.44 46.74
CA PHE A 962 -12.11 -16.06 46.88
C PHE A 962 -13.27 -15.72 45.94
N VAL A 963 -13.40 -16.44 44.81
CA VAL A 963 -14.48 -16.23 43.83
C VAL A 963 -15.85 -16.55 44.43
N SER A 964 -15.91 -17.41 45.45
CA SER A 964 -17.15 -17.73 46.18
C SER A 964 -17.78 -16.52 46.86
N HIS A 965 -17.02 -15.44 47.09
CA HIS A 965 -17.50 -14.19 47.70
C HIS A 965 -17.96 -13.13 46.67
N ILE A 966 -17.76 -13.37 45.37
CA ILE A 966 -18.11 -12.42 44.31
C ILE A 966 -19.57 -12.67 43.87
N PRO A 967 -20.40 -11.62 43.69
CA PRO A 967 -21.73 -11.79 43.11
C PRO A 967 -21.67 -12.49 41.75
N ARG A 968 -22.59 -13.44 41.51
CA ARG A 968 -22.58 -14.31 40.31
C ARG A 968 -22.48 -13.52 38.99
N ALA A 969 -23.19 -12.40 38.88
CA ALA A 969 -23.12 -11.53 37.70
C ALA A 969 -21.73 -10.91 37.49
N ALA A 970 -21.07 -10.47 38.57
CA ALA A 970 -19.72 -9.92 38.50
C ALA A 970 -18.69 -11.00 38.13
N ALA A 971 -18.84 -12.23 38.64
CA ALA A 971 -17.98 -13.35 38.26
C ALA A 971 -18.08 -13.67 36.75
N ILE A 972 -19.31 -13.71 36.20
CA ILE A 972 -19.53 -13.92 34.77
C ILE A 972 -18.89 -12.79 33.95
N MET A 973 -19.10 -11.52 34.33
CA MET A 973 -18.50 -10.37 33.64
C MET A 973 -16.97 -10.42 33.63
N ILE A 974 -16.35 -10.73 34.77
CA ILE A 974 -14.88 -10.85 34.88
C ILE A 974 -14.36 -11.93 33.93
N ILE A 975 -15.00 -13.10 33.93
CA ILE A 975 -14.59 -14.24 33.10
C ILE A 975 -14.73 -13.90 31.62
N VAL A 976 -15.85 -13.31 31.22
CA VAL A 976 -16.11 -12.91 29.83
C VAL A 976 -15.13 -11.82 29.38
N VAL A 977 -14.81 -10.84 30.24
CA VAL A 977 -13.81 -9.81 29.95
C VAL A 977 -12.42 -10.41 29.75
N ILE A 978 -11.95 -11.23 30.70
CA ILE A 978 -10.62 -11.86 30.67
C ILE A 978 -10.48 -12.80 29.48
N SER A 979 -11.40 -13.76 29.33
CA SER A 979 -11.35 -14.74 28.24
C SER A 979 -11.48 -14.08 26.86
N GLY A 980 -12.32 -13.04 26.75
CA GLY A 980 -12.46 -12.25 25.53
C GLY A 980 -11.21 -11.42 25.17
N PHE A 981 -10.45 -10.92 26.15
CA PHE A 981 -9.18 -10.22 25.88
C PHE A 981 -8.08 -11.22 25.54
N PHE A 982 -8.04 -12.36 26.22
CA PHE A 982 -7.04 -13.40 25.99
C PHE A 982 -7.15 -14.03 24.59
N THR A 983 -8.38 -14.16 24.07
CA THR A 983 -8.61 -14.66 22.70
C THR A 983 -8.24 -13.67 21.59
N GLU A 984 -7.90 -12.42 21.90
CA GLU A 984 -7.40 -11.48 20.88
C GLU A 984 -5.93 -11.76 20.52
N VAL A 985 -5.19 -12.37 21.46
CA VAL A 985 -3.77 -12.68 21.31
C VAL A 985 -3.51 -14.18 21.10
N THR A 986 -4.56 -15.01 21.19
CA THR A 986 -4.47 -16.48 21.11
C THR A 986 -5.65 -17.03 20.32
N SER A 987 -5.49 -18.17 19.63
CA SER A 987 -6.60 -18.85 18.94
C SER A 987 -7.80 -19.14 19.86
N ASN A 988 -9.02 -18.92 19.35
CA ASN A 988 -10.27 -19.16 20.07
C ASN A 988 -10.34 -20.57 20.70
N THR A 989 -9.96 -21.60 19.95
CA THR A 989 -10.01 -22.99 20.42
C THR A 989 -9.00 -23.26 21.53
N SER A 990 -7.78 -22.70 21.41
CA SER A 990 -6.74 -22.82 22.43
C SER A 990 -7.16 -22.12 23.72
N THR A 991 -7.76 -20.93 23.62
CA THR A 991 -8.29 -20.20 24.77
C THR A 991 -9.37 -21.01 25.49
N ALA A 992 -10.36 -21.55 24.77
CA ALA A 992 -11.40 -22.39 25.37
C ALA A 992 -10.81 -23.64 26.07
N THR A 993 -9.81 -24.27 25.46
CA THR A 993 -9.10 -25.44 26.00
C THR A 993 -8.42 -25.14 27.33
N ILE A 994 -7.82 -23.96 27.48
CA ILE A 994 -7.14 -23.52 28.71
C ILE A 994 -8.16 -23.14 29.79
N PHE A 995 -9.21 -22.38 29.44
CA PHE A 995 -10.13 -21.82 30.43
C PHE A 995 -11.18 -22.82 30.94
N PHE A 996 -11.71 -23.73 30.11
CA PHE A 996 -12.84 -24.57 30.53
C PHE A 996 -12.54 -25.47 31.74
N PRO A 997 -11.38 -26.17 31.83
CA PRO A 997 -11.05 -26.97 33.01
C PRO A 997 -10.97 -26.12 34.29
N VAL A 998 -10.40 -24.91 34.19
CA VAL A 998 -10.28 -23.97 35.31
C VAL A 998 -11.65 -23.47 35.75
N LEU A 999 -12.47 -23.00 34.82
CA LEU A 999 -13.82 -22.50 35.09
C LEU A 999 -14.74 -23.60 35.63
N ASN A 1000 -14.59 -24.82 35.14
CA ASN A 1000 -15.33 -25.98 35.63
C ASN A 1000 -15.01 -26.24 37.11
N SER A 1001 -13.72 -26.19 37.47
CA SER A 1001 -13.30 -26.37 38.86
C SER A 1001 -13.82 -25.28 39.79
N VAL A 1002 -13.85 -24.03 39.32
CA VAL A 1002 -14.45 -22.91 40.07
C VAL A 1002 -15.95 -23.09 40.25
N ALA A 1003 -16.65 -23.56 39.22
CA ALA A 1003 -18.09 -23.79 39.29
C ALA A 1003 -18.44 -24.88 40.31
N THR A 1004 -17.73 -26.01 40.27
CA THR A 1004 -17.97 -27.14 41.19
C THR A 1004 -17.62 -26.79 42.63
N SER A 1005 -16.52 -26.07 42.87
CA SER A 1005 -16.12 -25.64 44.22
C SER A 1005 -17.05 -24.58 44.82
N SER A 1006 -17.61 -23.71 43.98
CA SER A 1006 -18.54 -22.64 44.39
C SER A 1006 -20.00 -23.10 44.45
N GLY A 1007 -20.30 -24.36 44.11
CA GLY A 1007 -21.67 -24.88 44.06
C GLY A 1007 -22.56 -24.21 43.00
N ILE A 1008 -21.96 -23.63 41.95
CA ILE A 1008 -22.67 -22.96 40.84
C ILE A 1008 -22.83 -23.96 39.69
N HIS A 1009 -23.98 -23.96 39.02
CA HIS A 1009 -24.17 -24.80 37.85
C HIS A 1009 -23.14 -24.41 36.74
N PRO A 1010 -22.32 -25.35 36.23
CA PRO A 1010 -21.20 -25.07 35.30
C PRO A 1010 -21.59 -24.28 34.06
N ALA A 1011 -22.82 -24.48 33.56
CA ALA A 1011 -23.39 -23.73 32.45
C ALA A 1011 -23.28 -22.19 32.60
N PHE A 1012 -23.34 -21.66 33.83
CA PHE A 1012 -23.24 -20.22 34.08
C PHE A 1012 -21.85 -19.63 33.77
N LEU A 1013 -20.79 -20.44 33.79
CA LEU A 1013 -19.43 -19.98 33.50
C LEU A 1013 -18.98 -20.46 32.12
N LEU A 1014 -19.29 -21.71 31.76
CA LEU A 1014 -18.85 -22.32 30.51
C LEU A 1014 -19.56 -21.73 29.29
N LEU A 1015 -20.89 -21.51 29.32
CA LEU A 1015 -21.61 -20.95 28.17
C LEU A 1015 -21.16 -19.52 27.86
N PRO A 1016 -21.14 -18.56 28.82
CA PRO A 1016 -20.67 -17.20 28.53
C PRO A 1016 -19.21 -17.15 28.08
N CYS A 1017 -18.33 -17.98 28.66
CA CYS A 1017 -16.94 -18.06 28.21
C CYS A 1017 -16.84 -18.58 26.76
N THR A 1018 -17.62 -19.60 26.40
CA THR A 1018 -17.66 -20.13 25.02
C THR A 1018 -18.05 -19.05 24.01
N LEU A 1019 -19.05 -18.23 24.35
CA LEU A 1019 -19.48 -17.13 23.51
C LEU A 1019 -18.40 -16.04 23.44
N ALA A 1020 -17.83 -15.64 24.58
CA ALA A 1020 -16.82 -14.58 24.66
C ALA A 1020 -15.55 -14.91 23.87
N VAL A 1021 -15.07 -16.16 23.96
CA VAL A 1021 -13.87 -16.63 23.26
C VAL A 1021 -14.10 -16.76 21.75
N SER A 1022 -15.35 -16.86 21.31
CA SER A 1022 -15.69 -16.90 19.88
C SER A 1022 -15.74 -15.49 19.25
N LEU A 1023 -15.68 -14.42 20.04
CA LEU A 1023 -15.91 -13.03 19.63
C LEU A 1023 -14.64 -12.16 19.74
N ALA A 1024 -13.62 -12.50 18.94
CA ALA A 1024 -12.40 -11.70 18.85
C ALA A 1024 -12.42 -10.76 17.62
N PHE A 1025 -12.56 -9.46 17.86
CA PHE A 1025 -12.85 -8.43 16.86
C PHE A 1025 -11.75 -7.36 16.74
N MET A 1026 -10.80 -7.26 17.67
CA MET A 1026 -9.88 -6.11 17.73
C MET A 1026 -8.64 -6.26 16.86
N LEU A 1027 -8.01 -7.44 16.87
CA LEU A 1027 -6.72 -7.63 16.21
C LEU A 1027 -6.84 -8.45 14.91
N PRO A 1028 -6.03 -8.14 13.87
CA PRO A 1028 -5.97 -8.93 12.66
C PRO A 1028 -5.61 -10.40 12.94
N ILE A 1029 -4.67 -10.62 13.86
CA ILE A 1029 -4.15 -11.94 14.21
C ILE A 1029 -5.13 -12.80 15.01
N ALA A 1030 -6.14 -12.19 15.63
CA ALA A 1030 -7.04 -12.87 16.55
C ALA A 1030 -7.90 -13.94 15.86
N THR A 1031 -8.40 -13.64 14.65
CA THR A 1031 -9.19 -14.59 13.87
C THR A 1031 -8.84 -14.55 12.38
N PRO A 1032 -8.88 -15.69 11.66
CA PRO A 1032 -8.64 -15.70 10.23
C PRO A 1032 -9.57 -14.77 9.42
N PRO A 1033 -10.88 -14.64 9.73
CA PRO A 1033 -11.73 -13.60 9.13
C PRO A 1033 -11.15 -12.18 9.21
N ASN A 1034 -10.63 -11.78 10.37
CA ASN A 1034 -10.02 -10.46 10.57
C ASN A 1034 -8.74 -10.31 9.73
N SER A 1035 -7.91 -11.35 9.69
CA SER A 1035 -6.69 -11.38 8.86
C SER A 1035 -6.99 -11.25 7.36
N ILE A 1036 -8.02 -11.95 6.86
CA ILE A 1036 -8.41 -11.92 5.44
C ILE A 1036 -8.81 -10.51 5.00
N VAL A 1037 -9.62 -9.83 5.79
CA VAL A 1037 -10.07 -8.47 5.44
C VAL A 1037 -8.96 -7.44 5.64
N PHE A 1038 -8.05 -7.65 6.59
CA PHE A 1038 -6.86 -6.81 6.77
C PHE A 1038 -5.88 -6.93 5.59
N ALA A 1039 -5.71 -8.14 5.04
CA ALA A 1039 -4.86 -8.40 3.87
C ALA A 1039 -5.33 -7.69 2.58
N SER A 1040 -6.56 -7.15 2.56
CA SER A 1040 -7.04 -6.32 1.44
C SER A 1040 -6.32 -4.96 1.30
N GLY A 1041 -5.51 -4.57 2.28
CA GLY A 1041 -4.78 -3.29 2.31
C GLY A 1041 -5.64 -2.06 2.65
N ALA A 1042 -6.96 -2.23 2.79
CA ALA A 1042 -7.89 -1.12 3.04
C ALA A 1042 -8.13 -0.80 4.53
N LEU A 1043 -7.69 -1.67 5.44
CA LEU A 1043 -7.87 -1.53 6.90
C LEU A 1043 -6.52 -1.33 7.59
N ARG A 1044 -6.45 -0.40 8.55
CA ARG A 1044 -5.31 -0.30 9.48
C ARG A 1044 -5.67 -0.98 10.80
N VAL A 1045 -4.65 -1.43 11.54
CA VAL A 1045 -4.84 -2.06 12.86
C VAL A 1045 -5.66 -1.18 13.80
N ILE A 1046 -5.42 0.14 13.76
CA ILE A 1046 -6.17 1.09 14.61
C ILE A 1046 -7.65 1.22 14.23
N ASP A 1047 -8.00 1.00 12.96
CA ASP A 1047 -9.39 1.06 12.50
C ASP A 1047 -10.16 -0.18 12.99
N MET A 1048 -9.49 -1.34 13.07
CA MET A 1048 -10.02 -2.58 13.67
C MET A 1048 -10.16 -2.47 15.19
N ILE A 1049 -9.12 -1.98 15.89
CA ILE A 1049 -9.15 -1.78 17.35
C ILE A 1049 -10.29 -0.82 17.75
N LYS A 1050 -10.42 0.33 17.08
CA LYS A 1050 -11.47 1.33 17.38
C LYS A 1050 -12.87 0.75 17.25
N THR A 1051 -13.09 -0.05 16.21
CA THR A 1051 -14.40 -0.64 15.94
C THR A 1051 -14.66 -1.88 16.80
N GLY A 1052 -13.62 -2.67 17.08
CA GLY A 1052 -13.66 -3.91 17.83
C GLY A 1052 -13.82 -3.73 19.35
N ILE A 1053 -13.12 -2.75 19.97
CA ILE A 1053 -13.22 -2.48 21.42
C ILE A 1053 -14.67 -2.30 21.86
N PHE A 1054 -15.44 -1.56 21.09
CA PHE A 1054 -16.83 -1.27 21.44
C PHE A 1054 -17.74 -2.48 21.20
N ASN A 1055 -17.57 -3.22 20.09
CA ASN A 1055 -18.33 -4.46 19.86
C ASN A 1055 -18.07 -5.49 20.95
N ILE A 1056 -16.82 -5.61 21.41
CA ILE A 1056 -16.49 -6.47 22.55
C ILE A 1056 -17.19 -5.98 23.81
N THR A 1057 -17.06 -4.70 24.15
CA THR A 1057 -17.67 -4.13 25.38
C THR A 1057 -19.21 -4.23 25.40
N LEU A 1058 -19.85 -4.19 24.23
CA LEU A 1058 -21.32 -4.26 24.09
C LEU A 1058 -21.84 -5.70 23.98
N SER A 1059 -21.01 -6.63 23.48
CA SER A 1059 -21.33 -8.07 23.42
C SER A 1059 -21.17 -8.79 24.76
N LYS A 1060 -20.34 -8.23 25.64
CA LYS A 1060 -20.05 -8.70 27.00
C LYS A 1060 -21.04 -8.07 27.97
#